data_AF-A0A433A260-F1
#
_entry.id   AF-A0A433A260-F1
#
_cell.length_a   1.000
_cell.length_b   1.000
_cell.length_c   1.000
_cell.angle_alpha   90.00
_cell.angle_beta   90.00
_cell.angle_gamma   90.00
#
_symmetry.space_group_name_H-M   'P 1'
#
loop_
_entity.id
_entity.type
_entity.pdbx_description
1 polymer ?
#
loop_
_entity_poly.entity_id
_entity_poly.type
_entity_poly.pdbx_seq_one_letter_code
_entity_poly.pdbx_strand_id
1 'polypeptide(L)'
;MELINDLNDRLLFAIPKKGRLYEQCQNLLHGADLHYNRKNRLDIALVTNLPIALIFLPASDIPKYVAEGRIDLGITGQDMVSEGEVEVDEIVELGFGKCKLCVQVPIRGESQTVESLVGKRVVTSFETLAKKFFDPLDEKYGKKTMISYVGGSVEAACALGLADGIIDLVESGETMRAAGLHDIATLLNSQAVLIRNRHPSNPTLVNLITSRIKGVIAASRYVLCNYNVERQNLSTVVKITPGRQAPTVSTLDSHDGWVAVSAMVESKDIARVMDELEGAGATDIIVFSMSNCRVSFQADRKRDLARLDEDSADLAFLQTNLDKMAGLTEKMQVGLGETDRRGPHCPVQVGMLGSFDDRLVNLEASILPIHKSTQRLTHLADNIDKTLKAVDNIVTYLDMVNKEERFITKGPDQENILPYLKAMARIKDALEYLEGKKLKACEKVMGQMRQLLKAGMLHLETLFRKWLTAASEPIDPHVFVRDNDTPTMSSMYLQNLSQLSQYIFSSESEIGYAVDFTKPYIDIRSVFLVKTLQPMSQASMLIERNPGSHYERGSSGFLKYMDCAVKMFKAESNLAAKLLPNPTHRLVGFRGAIQPALTELVGMGRQINASIRRSGTHAEIFMLFDVLDEYGREIRELFDEVLRTAQKKEDEVQDLINAFSATAVRSFVEFLDEAKGKKDKDAALSTDGTVAEVASG
;
A
#
# COMPACT_ATOMS: atom_id res chain seq x y z
N MET A 1 -9.43 -22.85 -16.55
CA MET A 1 -10.30 -24.03 -16.41
C MET A 1 -9.67 -25.13 -15.54
N GLU A 2 -8.35 -25.33 -15.54
CA GLU A 2 -7.71 -26.34 -14.67
C GLU A 2 -7.96 -26.14 -13.15
N LEU A 3 -7.95 -24.89 -12.66
CA LEU A 3 -8.18 -24.57 -11.24
C LEU A 3 -9.57 -24.93 -10.69
N ILE A 4 -10.60 -25.07 -11.54
CA ILE A 4 -11.97 -25.36 -11.08
C ILE A 4 -12.13 -26.85 -10.76
N ASN A 5 -11.41 -27.72 -11.47
CA ASN A 5 -11.47 -29.16 -11.23
C ASN A 5 -10.81 -29.56 -9.89
N ASP A 6 -9.83 -28.79 -9.41
CA ASP A 6 -9.12 -29.03 -8.13
C ASP A 6 -9.92 -28.59 -6.87
N LEU A 7 -11.10 -27.97 -7.06
CA LEU A 7 -11.92 -27.47 -5.95
C LEU A 7 -12.96 -28.47 -5.43
N ASN A 8 -13.35 -29.46 -6.24
CA ASN A 8 -14.50 -30.32 -5.93
C ASN A 8 -14.32 -31.19 -4.67
N ASP A 9 -13.07 -31.48 -4.27
CA ASP A 9 -12.75 -32.29 -3.10
C ASP A 9 -12.27 -31.47 -1.89
N ARG A 10 -12.40 -30.14 -1.92
CA ARG A 10 -11.88 -29.24 -0.88
C ARG A 10 -12.99 -28.45 -0.20
N LEU A 11 -12.81 -28.23 1.11
CA LEU A 11 -13.63 -27.28 1.83
C LEU A 11 -13.34 -25.87 1.34
N LEU A 12 -14.39 -25.12 1.04
CA LEU A 12 -14.28 -23.76 0.53
C LEU A 12 -14.41 -22.76 1.69
N PHE A 13 -13.37 -21.95 1.88
CA PHE A 13 -13.29 -20.97 2.96
C PHE A 13 -13.09 -19.57 2.40
N ALA A 14 -14.13 -18.72 2.48
CA ALA A 14 -14.07 -17.34 2.05
C ALA A 14 -13.44 -16.40 3.09
N ILE A 15 -12.62 -15.47 2.62
CA ILE A 15 -12.11 -14.35 3.41
C ILE A 15 -12.19 -13.04 2.61
N PRO A 16 -12.20 -11.87 3.28
CA PRO A 16 -12.26 -10.59 2.60
C PRO A 16 -11.07 -10.41 1.65
N LYS A 17 -11.30 -9.98 0.41
CA LYS A 17 -10.25 -9.83 -0.62
C LYS A 17 -9.29 -8.67 -0.37
N LYS A 18 -9.80 -7.60 0.26
CA LYS A 18 -9.13 -6.32 0.51
C LYS A 18 -9.79 -5.59 1.68
N GLY A 19 -9.19 -4.49 2.11
CA GLY A 19 -9.73 -3.60 3.14
C GLY A 19 -9.25 -3.96 4.55
N ARG A 20 -9.80 -3.26 5.56
CA ARG A 20 -9.33 -3.29 6.95
C ARG A 20 -9.25 -4.69 7.58
N LEU A 21 -10.17 -5.58 7.22
CA LEU A 21 -10.24 -6.92 7.79
C LEU A 21 -9.19 -7.87 7.21
N TYR A 22 -8.61 -7.55 6.05
CA TYR A 22 -7.79 -8.47 5.28
C TYR A 22 -6.53 -8.90 6.03
N GLU A 23 -5.73 -7.94 6.50
CA GLU A 23 -4.46 -8.23 7.18
C GLU A 23 -4.68 -9.01 8.48
N GLN A 24 -5.72 -8.64 9.25
CA GLN A 24 -6.09 -9.34 10.48
C GLN A 24 -6.54 -10.78 10.20
N CYS A 25 -7.29 -11.01 9.11
CA CYS A 25 -7.62 -12.36 8.64
C CYS A 25 -6.36 -13.15 8.27
N GLN A 26 -5.39 -12.54 7.58
CA GLN A 26 -4.14 -13.23 7.22
C GLN A 26 -3.36 -13.67 8.46
N ASN A 27 -3.23 -12.80 9.45
CA ASN A 27 -2.57 -13.12 10.72
C ASN A 27 -3.31 -14.25 11.47
N LEU A 28 -4.65 -14.20 11.48
CA LEU A 28 -5.49 -15.23 12.10
C LEU A 28 -5.29 -16.59 11.42
N LEU A 29 -5.31 -16.63 10.09
CA LEU A 29 -5.11 -17.87 9.31
C LEU A 29 -3.70 -18.42 9.52
N HIS A 30 -2.68 -17.56 9.56
CA HIS A 30 -1.31 -17.98 9.84
C HIS A 30 -1.17 -18.58 11.25
N GLY A 31 -1.73 -17.94 12.28
CA GLY A 31 -1.77 -18.49 13.64
C GLY A 31 -2.58 -19.79 13.76
N ALA A 32 -3.57 -19.98 12.87
CA ALA A 32 -4.34 -21.20 12.75
C ALA A 32 -3.63 -22.30 11.93
N ASP A 33 -2.36 -22.10 11.57
CA ASP A 33 -1.55 -23.06 10.81
C ASP A 33 -2.22 -23.41 9.46
N LEU A 34 -2.67 -22.39 8.72
CA LEU A 34 -3.17 -22.52 7.35
C LEU A 34 -2.11 -21.99 6.39
N HIS A 35 -1.36 -22.88 5.75
CA HIS A 35 -0.29 -22.52 4.84
C HIS A 35 -0.80 -22.44 3.41
N TYR A 36 -0.66 -21.28 2.79
CA TYR A 36 -1.07 -21.04 1.41
C TYR A 36 -0.15 -20.03 0.74
N ASN A 37 -0.09 -20.07 -0.60
CA ASN A 37 0.59 -19.08 -1.41
C ASN A 37 -0.39 -18.50 -2.44
N ARG A 38 -0.61 -17.19 -2.39
CA ARG A 38 -1.51 -16.47 -3.29
C ARG A 38 -0.70 -15.70 -4.33
N LYS A 39 -0.94 -15.95 -5.62
CA LYS A 39 -0.41 -15.12 -6.72
C LYS A 39 -1.21 -13.82 -6.84
N ASN A 40 -0.56 -12.69 -7.13
CA ASN A 40 -1.14 -11.33 -7.16
C ASN A 40 -2.35 -11.08 -8.09
N ARG A 41 -2.79 -12.07 -8.87
CA ARG A 41 -3.94 -11.95 -9.80
C ARG A 41 -5.03 -13.00 -9.58
N LEU A 42 -4.88 -13.87 -8.58
CA LEU A 42 -5.83 -14.95 -8.30
C LEU A 42 -6.64 -14.66 -7.04
N ASP A 43 -7.94 -14.91 -7.12
CA ASP A 43 -8.87 -14.83 -5.99
C ASP A 43 -9.10 -16.18 -5.31
N ILE A 44 -8.26 -17.17 -5.65
CA ILE A 44 -8.27 -18.50 -5.07
C ILE A 44 -6.84 -18.85 -4.69
N ALA A 45 -6.66 -19.39 -3.49
CA ALA A 45 -5.40 -19.98 -3.04
C ALA A 45 -5.65 -21.34 -2.39
N LEU A 46 -4.93 -22.35 -2.84
CA LEU A 46 -5.01 -23.69 -2.25
C LEU A 46 -4.15 -23.75 -0.99
N VAL A 47 -4.72 -24.32 0.06
CA VAL A 47 -3.98 -24.61 1.30
C VAL A 47 -3.15 -25.87 1.08
N THR A 48 -1.87 -25.81 1.46
CA THR A 48 -0.90 -26.87 1.20
C THR A 48 -0.94 -27.99 2.23
N ASN A 49 -1.31 -27.69 3.48
CA ASN A 49 -1.29 -28.64 4.60
C ASN A 49 -2.68 -29.23 4.96
N LEU A 50 -3.78 -28.72 4.37
CA LEU A 50 -5.15 -29.17 4.62
C LEU A 50 -5.97 -29.13 3.31
N PRO A 51 -7.02 -29.97 3.16
CA PRO A 51 -7.89 -30.00 1.98
C PRO A 51 -8.87 -28.82 1.98
N ILE A 52 -8.32 -27.61 1.94
CA ILE A 52 -9.04 -26.34 1.98
C ILE A 52 -8.61 -25.50 0.77
N ALA A 53 -9.55 -24.75 0.21
CA ALA A 53 -9.28 -23.67 -0.72
C ALA A 53 -9.78 -22.35 -0.13
N LEU A 54 -8.87 -21.37 -0.03
CA LEU A 54 -9.20 -20.01 0.37
C LEU A 54 -9.73 -19.23 -0.84
N ILE A 55 -10.91 -18.65 -0.68
CA ILE A 55 -11.57 -17.81 -1.70
C ILE A 55 -11.57 -16.37 -1.22
N PHE A 56 -11.01 -15.46 -2.00
CA PHE A 56 -10.91 -14.05 -1.66
C PHE A 56 -12.05 -13.27 -2.30
N LEU A 57 -13.06 -12.90 -1.51
CA LEU A 57 -14.29 -12.23 -1.99
C LEU A 57 -14.48 -10.85 -1.33
N PRO A 58 -15.25 -9.93 -1.94
CA PRO A 58 -15.74 -8.75 -1.23
C PRO A 58 -16.50 -9.14 0.05
N ALA A 59 -16.29 -8.43 1.15
CA ALA A 59 -16.90 -8.78 2.45
C ALA A 59 -18.44 -8.78 2.43
N SER A 60 -19.04 -7.92 1.60
CA SER A 60 -20.49 -7.84 1.35
C SER A 60 -21.06 -9.12 0.74
N ASP A 61 -20.25 -9.86 -0.03
CA ASP A 61 -20.74 -10.99 -0.81
C ASP A 61 -20.60 -12.30 -0.05
N ILE A 62 -19.67 -12.37 0.91
CA ILE A 62 -19.37 -13.56 1.71
C ILE A 62 -20.62 -14.15 2.39
N PRO A 63 -21.47 -13.38 3.10
CA PRO A 63 -22.68 -13.92 3.73
C PRO A 63 -23.58 -14.66 2.73
N LYS A 64 -23.78 -14.09 1.54
CA LYS A 64 -24.62 -14.66 0.49
C LYS A 64 -24.06 -15.98 -0.04
N TYR A 65 -22.77 -16.02 -0.38
CA TYR A 65 -22.14 -17.24 -0.89
C TYR A 65 -22.12 -18.37 0.16
N VAL A 66 -21.95 -18.02 1.44
CA VAL A 66 -22.04 -18.99 2.53
C VAL A 66 -23.47 -19.49 2.68
N ALA A 67 -24.48 -18.62 2.63
CA ALA A 67 -25.89 -19.03 2.73
C ALA A 67 -26.35 -19.91 1.57
N GLU A 68 -25.91 -19.62 0.34
CA GLU A 68 -26.20 -20.42 -0.87
C GLU A 68 -25.57 -21.82 -0.86
N GLY A 69 -24.73 -22.15 0.12
CA GLY A 69 -24.05 -23.46 0.21
C GLY A 69 -22.91 -23.65 -0.79
N ARG A 70 -22.51 -22.57 -1.48
CA ARG A 70 -21.35 -22.58 -2.38
C ARG A 70 -20.03 -22.47 -1.62
N ILE A 71 -20.07 -21.99 -0.38
CA ILE A 71 -18.91 -21.81 0.49
C ILE A 71 -19.28 -22.32 1.88
N ASP A 72 -18.40 -23.11 2.49
CA ASP A 72 -18.67 -23.77 3.77
C ASP A 72 -18.43 -22.84 4.97
N LEU A 73 -17.37 -22.03 4.89
CA LEU A 73 -16.90 -21.12 5.93
C LEU A 73 -16.61 -19.74 5.36
N GLY A 74 -16.84 -18.68 6.13
CA GLY A 74 -16.55 -17.31 5.73
C GLY A 74 -16.12 -16.43 6.90
N ILE A 75 -15.17 -15.52 6.68
CA ILE A 75 -14.93 -14.39 7.60
C ILE A 75 -15.51 -13.12 7.00
N THR A 76 -16.38 -12.45 7.72
CA THR A 76 -16.96 -11.16 7.33
C THR A 76 -17.35 -10.33 8.56
N GLY A 77 -17.94 -9.16 8.40
CA GLY A 77 -18.47 -8.37 9.51
C GLY A 77 -19.92 -8.74 9.83
N GLN A 78 -20.31 -8.61 11.10
CA GLN A 78 -21.69 -8.84 11.55
C GLN A 78 -22.70 -7.87 10.90
N ASP A 79 -22.24 -6.67 10.58
CA ASP A 79 -22.95 -5.69 9.75
C ASP A 79 -23.34 -6.26 8.39
N MET A 80 -22.41 -6.91 7.68
CA MET A 80 -22.67 -7.51 6.37
C MET A 80 -23.61 -8.72 6.47
N VAL A 81 -23.49 -9.53 7.53
CA VAL A 81 -24.42 -10.65 7.79
C VAL A 81 -25.84 -10.12 8.02
N SER A 82 -25.97 -9.11 8.86
CA SER A 82 -27.27 -8.53 9.23
C SER A 82 -27.93 -7.78 8.07
N GLU A 83 -27.14 -7.12 7.22
CA GLU A 83 -27.61 -6.43 6.01
C GLU A 83 -28.08 -7.40 4.91
N GLY A 84 -27.39 -8.54 4.78
CA GLY A 84 -27.72 -9.54 3.77
C GLY A 84 -28.99 -10.35 4.05
N GLU A 85 -29.52 -10.30 5.28
CA GLU A 85 -30.67 -11.12 5.74
C GLU A 85 -30.52 -12.60 5.40
N VAL A 86 -29.33 -13.12 5.60
CA VAL A 86 -28.99 -14.49 5.21
C VAL A 86 -29.06 -15.45 6.39
N GLU A 87 -29.47 -16.69 6.11
CA GLU A 87 -29.52 -17.77 7.09
C GLU A 87 -28.15 -18.46 7.22
N VAL A 88 -27.28 -17.93 8.07
CA VAL A 88 -25.95 -18.48 8.37
C VAL A 88 -25.74 -18.66 9.89
N ASP A 89 -24.86 -19.58 10.27
CA ASP A 89 -24.46 -19.75 11.67
C ASP A 89 -23.27 -18.84 11.98
N GLU A 90 -23.42 -17.89 12.91
CA GLU A 90 -22.30 -17.15 13.51
C GLU A 90 -21.62 -18.01 14.59
N ILE A 91 -20.43 -18.52 14.31
CA ILE A 91 -19.77 -19.51 15.19
C ILE A 91 -18.84 -18.84 16.22
N VAL A 92 -18.10 -17.82 15.78
CA VAL A 92 -17.04 -17.19 16.58
C VAL A 92 -16.93 -15.71 16.25
N GLU A 93 -17.08 -14.88 17.28
CA GLU A 93 -16.64 -13.48 17.25
C GLU A 93 -15.12 -13.41 17.28
N LEU A 94 -14.51 -12.77 16.27
CA LEU A 94 -13.06 -12.78 16.10
C LEU A 94 -12.33 -11.72 16.93
N GLY A 95 -13.07 -10.78 17.53
CA GLY A 95 -12.53 -9.77 18.44
C GLY A 95 -11.80 -8.59 17.76
N PHE A 96 -11.81 -8.51 16.43
CA PHE A 96 -11.24 -7.42 15.65
C PHE A 96 -12.27 -6.83 14.66
N GLY A 97 -11.94 -5.69 14.03
CA GLY A 97 -12.86 -4.99 13.13
C GLY A 97 -14.07 -4.37 13.83
N LYS A 98 -13.91 -3.99 15.09
CA LYS A 98 -14.99 -3.46 15.93
C LYS A 98 -15.41 -2.08 15.42
N CYS A 99 -16.71 -1.91 15.17
CA CYS A 99 -17.30 -0.65 14.74
C CYS A 99 -18.77 -0.58 15.16
N LYS A 100 -19.36 0.59 15.05
CA LYS A 100 -20.77 0.86 15.34
C LYS A 100 -21.43 1.40 14.09
N LEU A 101 -22.55 0.81 13.67
CA LEU A 101 -23.39 1.39 12.64
C LEU A 101 -24.25 2.47 13.31
N CYS A 102 -24.00 3.74 13.00
CA CYS A 102 -24.63 4.88 13.66
C CYS A 102 -25.47 5.71 12.69
N VAL A 103 -26.60 6.24 13.18
CA VAL A 103 -27.31 7.34 12.54
C VAL A 103 -26.61 8.64 12.91
N GLN A 104 -26.30 9.45 11.91
CA GLN A 104 -25.53 10.68 12.06
C GLN A 104 -26.19 11.84 11.33
N VAL A 105 -26.04 13.04 11.89
CA VAL A 105 -26.63 14.27 11.36
C VAL A 105 -25.66 15.45 11.45
N PRO A 106 -25.81 16.50 10.61
CA PRO A 106 -25.01 17.71 10.70
C PRO A 106 -25.14 18.39 12.07
N ILE A 107 -24.00 18.77 12.66
CA ILE A 107 -23.96 19.46 13.98
C ILE A 107 -24.79 20.75 13.98
N ARG A 108 -24.83 21.47 12.85
CA ARG A 108 -25.59 22.72 12.68
C ARG A 108 -26.95 22.53 12.02
N GLY A 109 -27.42 21.29 11.87
CA GLY A 109 -28.70 20.99 11.20
C GLY A 109 -29.91 21.05 12.13
N GLU A 110 -31.11 21.17 11.57
CA GLU A 110 -32.37 21.19 12.34
C GLU A 110 -32.75 19.80 12.90
N SER A 111 -32.22 18.73 12.32
CA SER A 111 -32.52 17.35 12.73
C SER A 111 -31.48 16.82 13.71
N GLN A 112 -31.70 17.01 15.01
CA GLN A 112 -30.78 16.59 16.08
C GLN A 112 -31.24 15.32 16.81
N THR A 113 -32.42 14.78 16.50
CA THR A 113 -32.95 13.55 17.11
C THR A 113 -33.42 12.57 16.04
N VAL A 114 -33.57 11.29 16.40
CA VAL A 114 -34.03 10.26 15.46
C VAL A 114 -35.43 10.57 14.94
N GLU A 115 -36.30 11.09 15.81
CA GLU A 115 -37.68 11.48 15.47
C GLU A 115 -37.71 12.61 14.43
N SER A 116 -36.74 13.52 14.51
CA SER A 116 -36.63 14.66 13.58
C SER A 116 -36.16 14.27 12.17
N LEU A 117 -35.66 13.04 11.99
CA LEU A 117 -35.31 12.48 10.68
C LEU A 117 -36.49 11.74 10.01
N VAL A 118 -37.56 11.46 10.75
CA VAL A 118 -38.72 10.73 10.21
C VAL A 118 -39.39 11.56 9.11
N GLY A 119 -39.48 10.99 7.91
CA GLY A 119 -39.96 11.68 6.71
C GLY A 119 -38.90 12.50 5.95
N LYS A 120 -37.63 12.49 6.38
CA LYS A 120 -36.52 13.17 5.70
C LYS A 120 -35.70 12.20 4.83
N ARG A 121 -34.65 12.70 4.18
CA ARG A 121 -33.75 11.91 3.32
C ARG A 121 -32.59 11.35 4.11
N VAL A 122 -32.44 10.03 4.10
CA VAL A 122 -31.34 9.32 4.75
C VAL A 122 -30.55 8.54 3.70
N VAL A 123 -29.23 8.71 3.69
CA VAL A 123 -28.35 7.99 2.78
C VAL A 123 -27.47 7.00 3.54
N THR A 124 -27.30 5.81 2.99
CA THR A 124 -26.58 4.70 3.64
C THR A 124 -26.06 3.70 2.62
N SER A 125 -25.05 2.91 2.98
CA SER A 125 -24.70 1.67 2.26
C SER A 125 -25.43 0.43 2.81
N PHE A 126 -26.23 0.59 3.87
CA PHE A 126 -26.95 -0.45 4.60
C PHE A 126 -28.46 -0.20 4.56
N GLU A 127 -29.09 -0.44 3.40
CA GLU A 127 -30.51 -0.14 3.21
C GLU A 127 -31.41 -1.01 4.08
N THR A 128 -31.09 -2.29 4.22
CA THR A 128 -31.95 -3.25 4.92
C THR A 128 -31.98 -2.94 6.41
N LEU A 129 -30.80 -2.70 7.01
CA LEU A 129 -30.70 -2.28 8.40
C LEU A 129 -31.32 -0.90 8.65
N ALA A 130 -31.18 0.04 7.71
CA ALA A 130 -31.81 1.35 7.82
C ALA A 130 -33.35 1.25 7.78
N LYS A 131 -33.91 0.44 6.87
CA LYS A 131 -35.37 0.20 6.78
C LYS A 131 -35.89 -0.42 8.07
N LYS A 132 -35.24 -1.48 8.58
CA LYS A 132 -35.59 -2.10 9.87
C LYS A 132 -35.60 -1.13 11.05
N PHE A 133 -34.72 -0.13 11.03
CA PHE A 133 -34.65 0.88 12.08
C PHE A 133 -35.75 1.95 11.95
N PHE A 134 -36.01 2.43 10.73
CA PHE A 134 -36.97 3.52 10.48
C PHE A 134 -38.42 3.06 10.28
N ASP A 135 -38.69 1.86 9.78
CA ASP A 135 -40.07 1.39 9.50
C ASP A 135 -40.99 1.48 10.74
N PRO A 136 -40.59 1.04 11.97
CA PRO A 136 -41.43 1.21 13.16
C PRO A 136 -41.63 2.68 13.59
N LEU A 137 -40.67 3.55 13.26
CA LEU A 137 -40.75 4.98 13.56
C LEU A 137 -41.67 5.69 12.56
N ASP A 138 -41.56 5.33 11.29
CA ASP A 138 -42.39 5.85 10.20
C ASP A 138 -43.88 5.53 10.44
N GLU A 139 -44.19 4.30 10.89
CA GLU A 139 -45.54 3.90 11.30
C GLU A 139 -46.05 4.72 12.49
N LYS A 140 -45.20 4.95 13.50
CA LYS A 140 -45.56 5.71 14.70
C LYS A 140 -45.86 7.19 14.40
N TYR A 141 -45.14 7.81 13.48
CA TYR A 141 -45.27 9.24 13.16
C TYR A 141 -46.09 9.52 11.88
N GLY A 142 -46.51 8.49 11.15
CA GLY A 142 -47.31 8.62 9.93
C GLY A 142 -46.58 9.30 8.76
N LYS A 143 -45.25 9.26 8.74
CA LYS A 143 -44.40 9.83 7.67
C LYS A 143 -43.39 8.80 7.22
N LYS A 144 -43.12 8.72 5.91
CA LYS A 144 -42.18 7.75 5.33
C LYS A 144 -40.80 8.37 5.07
N THR A 145 -39.77 7.83 5.70
CA THR A 145 -38.37 8.23 5.54
C THR A 145 -37.84 7.78 4.18
N MET A 146 -37.14 8.66 3.47
CA MET A 146 -36.59 8.38 2.13
C MET A 146 -35.16 7.85 2.27
N ILE A 147 -35.01 6.52 2.26
CA ILE A 147 -33.71 5.85 2.33
C ILE A 147 -33.15 5.64 0.91
N SER A 148 -31.89 6.00 0.67
CA SER A 148 -31.22 5.81 -0.62
C SER A 148 -29.82 5.23 -0.47
N TYR A 149 -29.50 4.23 -1.30
CA TYR A 149 -28.18 3.60 -1.34
C TYR A 149 -27.09 4.51 -1.93
N VAL A 150 -25.94 4.59 -1.25
CA VAL A 150 -24.70 5.16 -1.78
C VAL A 150 -23.51 4.26 -1.44
N GLY A 151 -22.77 3.83 -2.48
CA GLY A 151 -21.68 2.84 -2.38
C GLY A 151 -20.31 3.40 -1.99
N GLY A 152 -20.21 4.63 -1.48
CA GLY A 152 -18.95 5.24 -1.02
C GLY A 152 -19.06 6.74 -0.76
N SER A 153 -18.18 7.26 0.11
CA SER A 153 -18.14 8.66 0.55
C SER A 153 -19.49 9.17 1.09
N VAL A 154 -20.12 8.36 1.94
CA VAL A 154 -21.43 8.64 2.55
C VAL A 154 -21.36 9.93 3.39
N GLU A 155 -20.21 10.21 4.00
CA GLU A 155 -19.93 11.41 4.81
C GLU A 155 -20.14 12.73 4.05
N ALA A 156 -19.99 12.74 2.73
CA ALA A 156 -20.18 13.93 1.91
C ALA A 156 -21.66 14.20 1.56
N ALA A 157 -22.55 13.22 1.73
CA ALA A 157 -23.93 13.30 1.26
C ALA A 157 -24.71 14.46 1.89
N CYS A 158 -24.52 14.71 3.19
CA CYS A 158 -25.14 15.84 3.88
C CYS A 158 -24.58 17.19 3.40
N ALA A 159 -23.25 17.31 3.25
CA ALA A 159 -22.61 18.55 2.80
C ALA A 159 -23.01 18.94 1.37
N LEU A 160 -23.27 17.94 0.51
CA LEU A 160 -23.72 18.14 -0.86
C LEU A 160 -25.25 18.32 -0.97
N GLY A 161 -25.99 18.26 0.15
CA GLY A 161 -27.45 18.41 0.18
C GLY A 161 -28.24 17.22 -0.36
N LEU A 162 -27.60 16.06 -0.55
CA LEU A 162 -28.27 14.82 -0.96
C LEU A 162 -29.08 14.19 0.17
N ALA A 163 -28.64 14.37 1.42
CA ALA A 163 -29.26 13.77 2.59
C ALA A 163 -29.41 14.77 3.73
N ASP A 164 -30.39 14.55 4.59
CA ASP A 164 -30.61 15.29 5.83
C ASP A 164 -29.96 14.56 7.04
N GLY A 165 -29.68 13.27 6.89
CA GLY A 165 -28.88 12.44 7.78
C GLY A 165 -28.27 11.24 7.04
N ILE A 166 -27.31 10.57 7.66
CA ILE A 166 -26.67 9.39 7.10
C ILE A 166 -26.66 8.23 8.10
N ILE A 167 -26.52 7.01 7.59
CA ILE A 167 -26.17 5.84 8.38
C ILE A 167 -24.87 5.28 7.82
N ASP A 168 -23.84 5.22 8.66
CA ASP A 168 -22.54 4.67 8.28
C ASP A 168 -21.79 4.11 9.50
N LEU A 169 -20.74 3.33 9.23
CA LEU A 169 -19.89 2.71 10.23
C LEU A 169 -18.93 3.71 10.88
N VAL A 170 -18.92 3.71 12.21
CA VAL A 170 -18.09 4.56 13.06
C VAL A 170 -17.16 3.70 13.91
N GLU A 171 -15.86 4.00 13.88
CA GLU A 171 -14.85 3.38 14.75
C GLU A 171 -14.32 4.40 15.77
N SER A 172 -13.42 5.32 15.37
CA SER A 172 -12.94 6.44 16.20
C SER A 172 -13.85 7.70 16.13
N GLY A 173 -14.65 7.79 15.07
CA GLY A 173 -15.49 8.95 14.76
C GLY A 173 -14.75 10.17 14.19
N GLU A 174 -13.44 10.08 13.93
CA GLU A 174 -12.65 11.22 13.42
C GLU A 174 -13.11 11.71 12.04
N THR A 175 -13.32 10.79 11.11
CA THR A 175 -13.80 11.11 9.75
C THR A 175 -15.14 11.86 9.77
N MET A 176 -16.06 11.41 10.62
CA MET A 176 -17.40 11.97 10.70
C MET A 176 -17.40 13.35 11.38
N ARG A 177 -16.58 13.54 12.41
CA ARG A 177 -16.36 14.87 13.01
C ARG A 177 -15.76 15.85 12.01
N ALA A 178 -14.80 15.40 11.19
CA ALA A 178 -14.20 16.23 10.14
C ALA A 178 -15.22 16.64 9.06
N ALA A 179 -16.21 15.79 8.77
CA ALA A 179 -17.34 16.10 7.89
C ALA A 179 -18.43 16.97 8.56
N GLY A 180 -18.27 17.34 9.84
CA GLY A 180 -19.24 18.15 10.58
C GLY A 180 -20.50 17.37 11.01
N LEU A 181 -20.39 16.04 11.14
CA LEU A 181 -21.46 15.15 11.57
C LEU A 181 -21.25 14.70 13.02
N HIS A 182 -22.34 14.32 13.68
CA HIS A 182 -22.32 13.68 14.99
C HIS A 182 -23.37 12.57 15.09
N ASP A 183 -23.10 11.59 15.95
CA ASP A 183 -23.94 10.41 16.15
C ASP A 183 -25.14 10.74 17.04
N ILE A 184 -26.33 10.31 16.63
CA ILE A 184 -27.58 10.47 17.40
C ILE A 184 -28.20 9.15 17.84
N ALA A 185 -27.86 8.04 17.18
CA ALA A 185 -28.28 6.69 17.56
C ALA A 185 -27.34 5.62 17.01
N THR A 186 -27.29 4.46 17.66
CA THR A 186 -26.55 3.29 17.19
C THR A 186 -27.54 2.19 16.79
N LEU A 187 -27.44 1.70 15.55
CA LEU A 187 -28.24 0.60 15.01
C LEU A 187 -27.67 -0.76 15.44
N LEU A 188 -26.36 -0.91 15.31
CA LEU A 188 -25.68 -2.20 15.48
C LEU A 188 -24.25 -1.99 15.97
N ASN A 189 -23.83 -2.77 16.96
CA ASN A 189 -22.41 -2.97 17.24
C ASN A 189 -21.93 -4.15 16.39
N SER A 190 -20.90 -3.94 15.58
CA SER A 190 -20.39 -4.92 14.61
C SER A 190 -18.93 -5.24 14.89
N GLN A 191 -18.54 -6.48 14.64
CA GLN A 191 -17.16 -6.93 14.60
C GLN A 191 -16.99 -8.01 13.53
N ALA A 192 -15.75 -8.41 13.26
CA ALA A 192 -15.49 -9.55 12.40
C ALA A 192 -15.96 -10.85 13.05
N VAL A 193 -16.64 -11.69 12.27
CA VAL A 193 -17.25 -12.96 12.69
C VAL A 193 -16.88 -14.07 11.70
N LEU A 194 -16.68 -15.27 12.24
CA LEU A 194 -16.60 -16.49 11.46
C LEU A 194 -18.00 -17.08 11.30
N ILE A 195 -18.48 -17.10 10.06
CA ILE A 195 -19.77 -17.66 9.67
C ILE A 195 -19.61 -19.01 8.97
N ARG A 196 -20.65 -19.84 9.06
CA ARG A 196 -20.72 -21.15 8.42
C ARG A 196 -22.09 -21.40 7.78
N ASN A 197 -22.10 -22.17 6.70
CA ASN A 197 -23.33 -22.71 6.14
C ASN A 197 -23.95 -23.78 7.07
N ARG A 198 -25.28 -23.80 7.23
CA ARG A 198 -25.99 -24.78 8.07
C ARG A 198 -25.73 -26.26 7.71
N HIS A 199 -25.37 -26.51 6.46
CA HIS A 199 -25.09 -27.83 5.88
C HIS A 199 -23.72 -27.82 5.16
N PRO A 200 -22.60 -27.73 5.91
CA PRO A 200 -21.27 -27.67 5.28
C PRO A 200 -20.87 -29.02 4.70
N SER A 201 -20.07 -29.00 3.62
CA SER A 201 -19.55 -30.18 2.92
C SER A 201 -18.77 -31.12 3.84
N ASN A 202 -17.96 -30.57 4.75
CA ASN A 202 -17.16 -31.33 5.71
C ASN A 202 -17.25 -30.74 7.14
N PRO A 203 -18.26 -31.15 7.93
CA PRO A 203 -18.46 -30.65 9.30
C PRO A 203 -17.25 -30.88 10.23
N THR A 204 -16.54 -31.99 10.06
CA THR A 204 -15.37 -32.35 10.88
C THR A 204 -14.23 -31.36 10.66
N LEU A 205 -13.93 -31.03 9.41
CA LEU A 205 -12.89 -30.07 9.07
C LEU A 205 -13.27 -28.65 9.50
N VAL A 206 -14.54 -28.28 9.35
CA VAL A 206 -15.07 -27.01 9.88
C VAL A 206 -14.82 -26.88 11.38
N ASN A 207 -15.15 -27.92 12.16
CA ASN A 207 -14.96 -27.91 13.61
C ASN A 207 -13.48 -27.84 13.99
N LEU A 208 -12.59 -28.51 13.24
CA LEU A 208 -11.15 -28.43 13.42
C LEU A 208 -10.64 -26.99 13.21
N ILE A 209 -10.99 -26.34 12.10
CA ILE A 209 -10.57 -24.98 11.80
C ILE A 209 -11.14 -23.99 12.81
N THR A 210 -12.41 -24.16 13.18
CA THR A 210 -13.05 -23.34 14.23
C THR A 210 -12.28 -23.44 15.55
N SER A 211 -11.87 -24.65 15.97
CA SER A 211 -11.05 -24.86 17.17
C SER A 211 -9.67 -24.20 17.07
N ARG A 212 -9.03 -24.28 15.89
CA ARG A 212 -7.75 -23.60 15.62
C ARG A 212 -7.86 -22.08 15.74
N ILE A 213 -8.88 -21.48 15.12
CA ILE A 213 -9.16 -20.04 15.15
C ILE A 213 -9.46 -19.57 16.58
N LYS A 214 -10.33 -20.28 17.31
CA LYS A 214 -10.62 -20.01 18.72
C LYS A 214 -9.35 -20.01 19.58
N GLY A 215 -8.42 -20.91 19.26
CA GLY A 215 -7.14 -21.00 19.93
C GLY A 215 -6.20 -19.82 19.67
N VAL A 216 -6.19 -19.26 18.46
CA VAL A 216 -5.44 -18.03 18.15
C VAL A 216 -6.03 -16.84 18.90
N ILE A 217 -7.36 -16.72 18.94
CA ILE A 217 -8.05 -15.66 19.66
C ILE A 217 -7.76 -15.75 21.17
N ALA A 218 -7.74 -16.96 21.72
CA ALA A 218 -7.35 -17.14 23.11
C ALA A 218 -5.87 -16.80 23.34
N ALA A 219 -4.97 -17.25 22.47
CA ALA A 219 -3.54 -16.97 22.58
C ALA A 219 -3.20 -15.48 22.43
N SER A 220 -3.99 -14.69 21.69
CA SER A 220 -3.81 -13.23 21.61
C SER A 220 -4.30 -12.49 22.86
N ARG A 221 -5.20 -13.09 23.64
CA ARG A 221 -5.72 -12.51 24.89
C ARG A 221 -4.79 -12.76 26.08
N TYR A 222 -4.02 -13.84 26.06
CA TYR A 222 -3.18 -14.26 27.18
C TYR A 222 -1.70 -14.28 26.82
N VAL A 223 -0.85 -14.04 27.79
CA VAL A 223 0.60 -14.28 27.72
C VAL A 223 1.00 -15.31 28.77
N LEU A 224 2.09 -16.03 28.52
CA LEU A 224 2.66 -16.93 29.50
C LEU A 224 3.70 -16.18 30.33
N CYS A 225 3.44 -16.01 31.62
CA CYS A 225 4.34 -15.36 32.56
C CYS A 225 5.09 -16.44 33.37
N ASN A 226 6.42 -16.38 33.33
CA ASN A 226 7.31 -17.23 34.10
C ASN A 226 8.12 -16.37 35.06
N TYR A 227 8.29 -16.80 36.29
CA TYR A 227 9.09 -16.07 37.28
C TYR A 227 9.63 -16.99 38.36
N ASN A 228 10.68 -16.56 39.05
CA ASN A 228 11.29 -17.25 40.17
C ASN A 228 10.84 -16.60 41.48
N VAL A 229 10.55 -17.39 42.50
CA VAL A 229 10.11 -16.89 43.81
C VAL A 229 10.57 -17.83 44.93
N GLU A 230 10.82 -17.28 46.11
CA GLU A 230 11.03 -18.08 47.30
C GLU A 230 9.76 -18.84 47.72
N ARG A 231 9.91 -20.08 48.19
CA ARG A 231 8.81 -20.96 48.57
C ARG A 231 7.91 -20.36 49.66
N GLN A 232 8.45 -19.49 50.51
CA GLN A 232 7.66 -18.76 51.52
C GLN A 232 6.64 -17.79 50.91
N ASN A 233 6.98 -17.17 49.78
CA ASN A 233 6.13 -16.17 49.11
C ASN A 233 5.17 -16.80 48.07
N LEU A 234 5.25 -18.12 47.85
CA LEU A 234 4.43 -18.85 46.88
C LEU A 234 2.92 -18.63 47.09
N SER A 235 2.45 -18.58 48.34
CA SER A 235 1.03 -18.40 48.65
C SER A 235 0.48 -17.03 48.23
N THR A 236 1.34 -16.00 48.18
CA THR A 236 0.99 -14.65 47.75
C THR A 236 0.96 -14.56 46.23
N VAL A 237 2.01 -15.03 45.55
CA VAL A 237 2.12 -14.93 44.09
C VAL A 237 1.11 -15.81 43.34
N VAL A 238 0.67 -16.94 43.93
CA VAL A 238 -0.41 -17.77 43.35
C VAL A 238 -1.75 -17.01 43.30
N LYS A 239 -1.99 -16.05 44.20
CA LYS A 239 -3.18 -15.18 44.15
C LYS A 239 -3.08 -14.13 43.04
N ILE A 240 -1.87 -13.62 42.81
CA ILE A 240 -1.58 -12.64 41.76
C ILE A 240 -1.70 -13.31 40.38
N THR A 241 -1.12 -14.49 40.22
CA THR A 241 -1.19 -15.28 38.98
C THR A 241 -1.87 -16.63 39.19
N PRO A 242 -3.21 -16.67 39.27
CA PRO A 242 -3.95 -17.92 39.48
C PRO A 242 -3.89 -18.87 38.26
N GLY A 243 -3.50 -18.34 37.09
CA GLY A 243 -3.49 -19.09 35.83
C GLY A 243 -4.89 -19.51 35.36
N ARG A 244 -4.96 -20.31 34.29
CA ARG A 244 -6.24 -20.81 33.76
C ARG A 244 -6.80 -22.02 34.50
N GLN A 245 -5.98 -22.83 35.15
CA GLN A 245 -6.44 -23.94 36.01
C GLN A 245 -5.75 -23.84 37.36
N ALA A 246 -4.42 -23.84 37.32
CA ALA A 246 -3.54 -23.52 38.43
C ALA A 246 -2.20 -23.06 37.81
N PRO A 247 -1.39 -22.28 38.55
CA PRO A 247 -0.02 -22.02 38.14
C PRO A 247 0.81 -23.31 38.22
N THR A 248 1.72 -23.49 37.26
CA THR A 248 2.68 -24.61 37.28
C THR A 248 3.85 -24.21 38.17
N VAL A 249 4.22 -25.05 39.13
CA VAL A 249 5.32 -24.79 40.07
C VAL A 249 6.39 -25.87 39.88
N SER A 250 7.64 -25.46 39.63
CA SER A 250 8.79 -26.35 39.43
C SER A 250 9.93 -25.98 40.39
N THR A 251 10.66 -26.97 40.88
CA THR A 251 11.80 -26.77 41.79
C THR A 251 13.06 -26.37 41.01
N LEU A 252 13.90 -25.52 41.60
CA LEU A 252 15.20 -25.10 41.03
C LEU A 252 16.35 -25.88 41.68
N ASP A 253 17.31 -26.37 40.89
CA ASP A 253 18.40 -27.25 41.36
C ASP A 253 19.48 -26.52 42.16
N SER A 254 19.75 -25.25 41.85
CA SER A 254 20.90 -24.50 42.37
C SER A 254 20.64 -23.75 43.67
N HIS A 255 19.37 -23.62 44.10
CA HIS A 255 18.98 -22.87 45.30
C HIS A 255 17.89 -23.59 46.08
N ASP A 256 18.26 -24.20 47.21
CA ASP A 256 17.30 -24.74 48.18
C ASP A 256 16.37 -23.61 48.67
N GLY A 257 15.07 -23.79 48.45
CA GLY A 257 14.03 -22.83 48.88
C GLY A 257 13.41 -21.99 47.77
N TRP A 258 13.88 -22.07 46.52
CA TRP A 258 13.30 -21.34 45.39
C TRP A 258 12.46 -22.23 44.45
N VAL A 259 11.44 -21.65 43.84
CA VAL A 259 10.58 -22.30 42.85
C VAL A 259 10.37 -21.40 41.63
N ALA A 260 10.30 -22.01 40.46
CA ALA A 260 9.86 -21.36 39.23
C ALA A 260 8.36 -21.55 39.06
N VAL A 261 7.64 -20.47 38.79
CA VAL A 261 6.19 -20.47 38.58
C VAL A 261 5.88 -20.05 37.16
N SER A 262 4.95 -20.76 36.50
CA SER A 262 4.47 -20.46 35.15
C SER A 262 2.95 -20.37 35.13
N ALA A 263 2.40 -19.26 34.66
CA ALA A 263 0.97 -19.00 34.64
C ALA A 263 0.53 -18.17 33.42
N MET A 264 -0.65 -18.46 32.88
CA MET A 264 -1.29 -17.61 31.87
C MET A 264 -1.92 -16.38 32.52
N VAL A 265 -1.59 -15.20 32.00
CA VAL A 265 -2.07 -13.90 32.47
C VAL A 265 -2.70 -13.14 31.30
N GLU A 266 -3.75 -12.36 31.54
CA GLU A 266 -4.35 -11.52 30.50
C GLU A 266 -3.35 -10.44 30.04
N SER A 267 -3.19 -10.30 28.73
CA SER A 267 -2.19 -9.39 28.14
C SER A 267 -2.40 -7.92 28.52
N LYS A 268 -3.63 -7.51 28.83
CA LYS A 268 -3.97 -6.15 29.26
C LYS A 268 -3.48 -5.82 30.68
N ASP A 269 -3.36 -6.84 31.54
CA ASP A 269 -3.04 -6.70 32.96
C ASP A 269 -1.57 -7.03 33.26
N ILE A 270 -0.79 -7.43 32.25
CA ILE A 270 0.55 -7.99 32.46
C ILE A 270 1.50 -7.03 33.17
N ALA A 271 1.48 -5.73 32.83
CA ALA A 271 2.37 -4.74 33.47
C ALA A 271 2.10 -4.64 34.97
N ARG A 272 0.82 -4.46 35.34
CA ARG A 272 0.39 -4.43 36.75
C ARG A 272 0.77 -5.73 37.47
N VAL A 273 0.57 -6.87 36.83
CA VAL A 273 0.91 -8.18 37.39
C VAL A 273 2.42 -8.33 37.59
N MET A 274 3.25 -7.83 36.67
CA MET A 274 4.71 -7.84 36.84
C MET A 274 5.14 -6.98 38.04
N ASP A 275 4.57 -5.79 38.19
CA ASP A 275 4.85 -4.89 39.32
C ASP A 275 4.43 -5.53 40.66
N GLU A 276 3.25 -6.17 40.70
CA GLU A 276 2.76 -6.88 41.89
C GLU A 276 3.62 -8.11 42.23
N LEU A 277 4.11 -8.83 41.22
CA LEU A 277 5.01 -9.96 41.40
C LEU A 277 6.37 -9.51 41.93
N GLU A 278 6.94 -8.43 41.39
CA GLU A 278 8.20 -7.84 41.88
C GLU A 278 8.05 -7.38 43.34
N GLY A 279 6.94 -6.69 43.66
CA GLY A 279 6.61 -6.29 45.03
C GLY A 279 6.41 -7.46 46.01
N ALA A 280 6.01 -8.63 45.51
CA ALA A 280 5.87 -9.87 46.28
C ALA A 280 7.19 -10.68 46.38
N GLY A 281 8.30 -10.15 45.86
CA GLY A 281 9.63 -10.78 45.91
C GLY A 281 9.88 -11.81 44.81
N ALA A 282 9.13 -11.76 43.70
CA ALA A 282 9.47 -12.52 42.50
C ALA A 282 10.64 -11.86 41.76
N THR A 283 11.47 -12.69 41.13
CA THR A 283 12.63 -12.28 40.33
C THR A 283 12.62 -13.01 38.99
N ASP A 284 13.41 -12.53 38.03
CA ASP A 284 13.50 -13.09 36.67
C ASP A 284 12.12 -13.27 36.00
N ILE A 285 11.27 -12.26 36.08
CA ILE A 285 9.92 -12.29 35.50
C ILE A 285 10.04 -12.15 33.97
N ILE A 286 9.68 -13.21 33.25
CA ILE A 286 9.78 -13.33 31.79
C ILE A 286 8.40 -13.59 31.21
N VAL A 287 8.06 -12.88 30.14
CA VAL A 287 6.78 -13.01 29.44
C VAL A 287 7.00 -13.58 28.04
N PHE A 288 6.26 -14.63 27.71
CA PHE A 288 6.27 -15.26 26.39
C PHE A 288 4.93 -15.04 25.68
N SER A 289 5.00 -14.60 24.42
CA SER A 289 3.84 -14.56 23.52
C SER A 289 3.48 -15.96 23.05
N MET A 290 2.18 -16.27 22.99
CA MET A 290 1.68 -17.53 22.45
C MET A 290 1.10 -17.31 21.06
N SER A 291 1.40 -18.21 20.13
CA SER A 291 0.81 -18.16 18.78
C SER A 291 -0.57 -18.81 18.71
N ASN A 292 -0.78 -19.91 19.45
CA ASN A 292 -2.04 -20.66 19.47
C ASN A 292 -2.13 -21.52 20.75
N CYS A 293 -3.32 -21.67 21.33
CA CYS A 293 -3.57 -22.58 22.45
C CYS A 293 -4.92 -23.30 22.28
N ARG A 294 -5.15 -24.38 23.03
CA ARG A 294 -6.47 -25.06 23.05
C ARG A 294 -7.10 -24.81 24.41
N VAL A 295 -8.20 -24.06 24.41
CA VAL A 295 -8.94 -23.70 25.64
C VAL A 295 -10.38 -24.20 25.58
N SER A 296 -10.87 -24.69 26.71
CA SER A 296 -12.27 -25.08 26.88
C SER A 296 -13.12 -23.86 27.27
N PHE A 297 -13.96 -23.38 26.35
CA PHE A 297 -14.76 -22.15 26.56
C PHE A 297 -15.90 -22.31 27.58
N GLN A 298 -16.33 -23.52 27.91
CA GLN A 298 -17.33 -23.77 28.98
C GLN A 298 -16.83 -23.32 30.37
N ALA A 299 -15.51 -23.26 30.58
CA ALA A 299 -14.92 -22.87 31.85
C ALA A 299 -14.76 -21.34 32.03
N ASP A 300 -14.86 -20.55 30.95
CA ASP A 300 -14.68 -19.09 30.99
C ASP A 300 -15.99 -18.40 31.38
N ARG A 301 -17.14 -18.79 30.77
CA ARG A 301 -18.45 -18.20 31.09
C ARG A 301 -18.87 -18.38 32.57
N LYS A 302 -18.47 -19.51 33.20
CA LYS A 302 -18.73 -19.78 34.61
C LYS A 302 -17.85 -18.94 35.56
N ARG A 303 -16.64 -18.55 35.11
CA ARG A 303 -15.69 -17.76 35.90
C ARG A 303 -15.94 -16.27 35.81
N ASP A 304 -16.35 -15.79 34.64
CA ASP A 304 -16.75 -14.39 34.47
C ASP A 304 -17.99 -14.06 35.33
N LEU A 305 -18.89 -15.02 35.53
CA LEU A 305 -20.00 -14.88 36.50
C LEU A 305 -19.54 -14.92 37.97
N ALA A 306 -18.49 -15.67 38.30
CA ALA A 306 -18.00 -15.79 39.68
C ALA A 306 -17.18 -14.57 40.16
N ARG A 307 -16.48 -13.88 39.25
CA ARG A 307 -15.73 -12.65 39.55
C ARG A 307 -16.61 -11.47 39.98
N LEU A 308 -17.89 -11.47 39.58
CA LEU A 308 -18.84 -10.42 40.01
C LEU A 308 -19.27 -10.56 41.48
N ASP A 309 -19.09 -11.73 42.10
CA ASP A 309 -19.40 -11.95 43.52
C ASP A 309 -18.20 -11.64 44.44
N GLU A 310 -16.96 -11.72 43.94
CA GLU A 310 -15.73 -11.50 44.73
C GLU A 310 -15.47 -10.02 45.09
N ASP A 311 -15.85 -9.07 44.23
CA ASP A 311 -15.68 -7.62 44.50
C ASP A 311 -16.49 -7.13 45.74
N SER A 312 -17.42 -7.96 46.24
CA SER A 312 -18.18 -7.68 47.47
C SER A 312 -17.46 -8.12 48.76
N ALA A 313 -16.45 -8.98 48.67
CA ALA A 313 -15.76 -9.60 49.82
C ALA A 313 -14.51 -8.82 50.29
N ASP A 314 -13.92 -7.98 49.43
CA ASP A 314 -12.70 -7.23 49.72
C ASP A 314 -12.88 -6.12 50.78
N LEU A 315 -14.12 -5.68 51.00
CA LEU A 315 -14.47 -4.72 52.07
C LEU A 315 -14.36 -5.33 53.48
N ALA A 316 -14.52 -6.65 53.65
CA ALA A 316 -14.43 -7.30 54.96
C ALA A 316 -12.98 -7.59 55.39
N PHE A 317 -12.07 -7.78 54.43
CA PHE A 317 -10.67 -8.16 54.67
C PHE A 317 -9.79 -6.98 55.13
N LEU A 318 -10.08 -5.76 54.65
CA LEU A 318 -9.35 -4.55 55.03
C LEU A 318 -9.56 -4.16 56.50
N GLN A 319 -10.68 -4.55 57.11
CA GLN A 319 -11.00 -4.25 58.51
C GLN A 319 -10.22 -5.15 59.48
N THR A 320 -9.88 -6.39 59.07
CA THR A 320 -9.15 -7.34 59.91
C THR A 320 -7.62 -7.09 59.96
N ASN A 321 -7.08 -6.37 58.96
CA ASN A 321 -5.66 -6.05 58.91
C ASN A 321 -5.29 -4.76 59.68
N LEU A 322 -6.26 -3.88 59.94
CA LEU A 322 -6.08 -2.72 60.83
C LEU A 322 -5.87 -3.15 62.30
N ASP A 323 -6.51 -4.24 62.75
CA ASP A 323 -6.37 -4.72 64.13
C ASP A 323 -5.03 -5.42 64.41
N LYS A 324 -4.36 -5.96 63.38
CA LYS A 324 -3.06 -6.65 63.52
C LYS A 324 -1.86 -5.71 63.58
N MET A 325 -1.99 -4.50 63.05
CA MET A 325 -0.92 -3.48 63.10
C MET A 325 -0.76 -2.82 64.47
N ALA A 326 -1.75 -2.92 65.37
CA ALA A 326 -1.67 -2.36 66.72
C ALA A 326 -0.81 -3.20 67.69
N GLY A 327 -0.56 -4.48 67.39
CA GLY A 327 0.13 -5.41 68.32
C GLY A 327 1.66 -5.54 68.15
N LEU A 328 2.24 -4.92 67.12
CA LEU A 328 3.66 -5.10 66.77
C LEU A 328 4.60 -4.02 67.34
N THR A 329 4.05 -2.98 67.97
CA THR A 329 4.83 -1.87 68.54
C THR A 329 5.36 -2.15 69.96
N GLU A 330 4.99 -3.27 70.59
CA GLU A 330 5.31 -3.58 71.99
C GLU A 330 6.50 -4.55 72.18
N LYS A 331 7.13 -5.05 71.10
CA LYS A 331 8.18 -6.09 71.17
C LYS A 331 9.58 -5.68 70.71
N MET A 332 9.83 -4.41 70.41
CA MET A 332 11.15 -3.92 69.97
C MET A 332 11.94 -3.15 71.05
N GLN A 333 11.94 -3.62 72.30
CA GLN A 333 12.76 -2.97 73.33
C GLN A 333 13.32 -3.90 74.42
N VAL A 334 13.94 -5.03 74.07
CA VAL A 334 14.90 -5.72 74.98
C VAL A 334 15.93 -6.50 74.17
N GLY A 335 17.22 -6.20 74.41
CA GLY A 335 18.32 -7.14 74.21
C GLY A 335 19.45 -6.60 73.36
N LEU A 336 20.60 -6.27 73.99
CA LEU A 336 21.97 -6.56 73.52
C LEU A 336 23.03 -6.00 74.50
N GLY A 337 23.93 -6.88 74.94
CA GLY A 337 25.20 -6.70 75.67
C GLY A 337 25.80 -8.10 75.80
N GLU A 338 27.09 -8.44 75.72
CA GLU A 338 28.42 -7.81 75.66
C GLU A 338 29.39 -8.86 75.03
N THR A 339 30.63 -8.50 74.63
CA THR A 339 31.91 -9.19 75.02
C THR A 339 33.19 -8.59 74.39
N ASP A 340 34.31 -8.75 75.14
CA ASP A 340 35.61 -8.04 75.21
C ASP A 340 36.76 -8.95 74.64
N ARG A 341 37.74 -8.53 73.81
CA ARG A 341 39.13 -8.01 74.06
C ARG A 341 40.38 -8.91 73.72
N ARG A 342 41.40 -8.26 73.11
CA ARG A 342 42.92 -8.35 73.21
C ARG A 342 43.79 -9.40 72.46
N GLY A 343 44.90 -8.92 71.84
CA GLY A 343 46.11 -9.64 71.30
C GLY A 343 47.23 -9.87 72.36
N PRO A 344 48.59 -9.84 72.11
CA PRO A 344 49.45 -9.68 70.89
C PRO A 344 50.81 -10.51 70.89
N HIS A 345 51.78 -10.14 70.01
CA HIS A 345 53.29 -10.24 70.07
C HIS A 345 54.14 -11.22 69.17
N CYS A 346 55.36 -10.75 68.82
CA CYS A 346 56.34 -11.17 67.77
C CYS A 346 57.81 -11.05 68.32
N PRO A 347 58.86 -11.76 67.82
CA PRO A 347 60.10 -11.12 67.24
C PRO A 347 60.86 -11.98 66.16
N VAL A 348 61.45 -11.51 65.03
CA VAL A 348 62.72 -10.75 64.71
C VAL A 348 64.00 -11.54 65.11
N GLN A 349 65.02 -11.95 64.31
CA GLN A 349 65.80 -11.26 63.24
C GLN A 349 66.87 -12.21 62.58
N VAL A 350 66.58 -12.90 61.47
CA VAL A 350 67.59 -13.36 60.46
C VAL A 350 67.12 -13.03 59.03
N GLY A 351 65.89 -12.54 58.90
CA GLY A 351 65.19 -12.46 57.64
C GLY A 351 65.41 -11.21 56.82
N MET A 352 66.17 -10.17 57.19
CA MET A 352 66.01 -8.89 56.48
C MET A 352 66.33 -8.94 54.97
N LEU A 353 67.35 -9.67 54.50
CA LEU A 353 67.63 -9.78 53.05
C LEU A 353 66.81 -10.87 52.34
N GLY A 354 66.65 -12.06 52.92
CA GLY A 354 65.78 -13.11 52.39
C GLY A 354 64.29 -12.74 52.45
N SER A 355 63.87 -11.97 53.46
CA SER A 355 62.54 -11.40 53.55
C SER A 355 62.32 -10.25 52.60
N PHE A 356 63.36 -9.56 52.10
CA PHE A 356 63.14 -8.56 51.05
C PHE A 356 62.90 -9.26 49.70
N ASP A 357 63.64 -10.31 49.38
CA ASP A 357 63.40 -11.14 48.18
C ASP A 357 62.10 -11.95 48.30
N ASP A 358 61.84 -12.62 49.43
CA ASP A 358 60.57 -13.31 49.67
C ASP A 358 59.40 -12.33 49.76
N ARG A 359 59.59 -11.11 50.29
CA ARG A 359 58.55 -10.08 50.23
C ARG A 359 58.41 -9.56 48.81
N LEU A 360 59.46 -9.40 48.01
CA LEU A 360 59.35 -8.98 46.61
C LEU A 360 58.65 -10.05 45.78
N VAL A 361 58.98 -11.33 45.95
CA VAL A 361 58.32 -12.46 45.29
C VAL A 361 56.87 -12.60 45.77
N ASN A 362 56.60 -12.46 47.07
CA ASN A 362 55.22 -12.47 47.58
C ASN A 362 54.44 -11.21 47.16
N LEU A 363 55.09 -10.04 47.08
CA LEU A 363 54.48 -8.79 46.65
C LEU A 363 54.24 -8.82 45.15
N GLU A 364 55.13 -9.40 44.34
CA GLU A 364 54.93 -9.67 42.93
C GLU A 364 53.81 -10.71 42.74
N ALA A 365 53.78 -11.80 43.52
CA ALA A 365 52.68 -12.76 43.52
C ALA A 365 51.34 -12.15 43.99
N SER A 366 51.38 -11.07 44.79
CA SER A 366 50.20 -10.32 45.25
C SER A 366 49.79 -9.22 44.27
N ILE A 367 50.75 -8.58 43.59
CA ILE A 367 50.54 -7.46 42.66
C ILE A 367 50.23 -7.95 41.25
N LEU A 368 50.82 -9.05 40.78
CA LEU A 368 50.59 -9.59 39.44
C LEU A 368 49.12 -9.97 39.20
N PRO A 369 48.39 -10.60 40.15
CA PRO A 369 46.94 -10.81 40.02
C PRO A 369 46.17 -9.50 40.01
N ILE A 370 46.57 -8.50 40.81
CA ILE A 370 45.95 -7.17 40.82
C ILE A 370 46.17 -6.50 39.48
N HIS A 371 47.39 -6.49 38.94
CA HIS A 371 47.73 -5.88 37.67
C HIS A 371 47.01 -6.59 36.50
N LYS A 372 46.95 -7.92 36.49
CA LYS A 372 46.14 -8.68 35.52
C LYS A 372 44.65 -8.42 35.68
N SER A 373 44.15 -8.26 36.91
CA SER A 373 42.75 -7.90 37.20
C SER A 373 42.44 -6.48 36.73
N THR A 374 43.32 -5.52 36.99
CA THR A 374 43.22 -4.14 36.53
C THR A 374 43.25 -4.08 35.00
N GLN A 375 44.16 -4.79 34.34
CA GLN A 375 44.24 -4.83 32.89
C GLN A 375 43.00 -5.49 32.26
N ARG A 376 42.48 -6.56 32.87
CA ARG A 376 41.19 -7.17 32.48
C ARG A 376 40.03 -6.20 32.68
N LEU A 377 40.00 -5.46 33.79
CA LEU A 377 39.00 -4.41 34.06
C LEU A 377 39.08 -3.28 33.03
N THR A 378 40.29 -2.85 32.65
CA THR A 378 40.47 -1.82 31.61
C THR A 378 39.98 -2.33 30.25
N HIS A 379 40.33 -3.56 29.86
CA HIS A 379 39.82 -4.15 28.63
C HIS A 379 38.30 -4.36 28.65
N LEU A 380 37.74 -4.75 29.80
CA LEU A 380 36.31 -4.90 29.97
C LEU A 380 35.61 -3.54 29.88
N ALA A 381 36.13 -2.50 30.53
CA ALA A 381 35.63 -1.14 30.44
C ALA A 381 35.67 -0.61 29.00
N ASP A 382 36.78 -0.81 28.28
CA ASP A 382 36.91 -0.45 26.87
C ASP A 382 35.90 -1.17 25.97
N ASN A 383 35.66 -2.46 26.24
CA ASN A 383 34.68 -3.25 25.51
C ASN A 383 33.26 -2.80 25.84
N ILE A 384 32.96 -2.48 27.09
CA ILE A 384 31.67 -1.93 27.53
C ILE A 384 31.44 -0.57 26.84
N ASP A 385 32.43 0.33 26.82
CA ASP A 385 32.31 1.64 26.16
C ASP A 385 32.09 1.52 24.65
N LYS A 386 32.81 0.60 23.99
CA LYS A 386 32.59 0.32 22.56
C LYS A 386 31.20 -0.24 22.31
N THR A 387 30.71 -1.09 23.20
CA THR A 387 29.37 -1.68 23.10
C THR A 387 28.30 -0.63 23.33
N LEU A 388 28.46 0.24 24.34
CA LEU A 388 27.58 1.36 24.61
C LEU A 388 27.49 2.31 23.40
N LYS A 389 28.62 2.66 22.79
CA LYS A 389 28.63 3.48 21.56
C LYS A 389 27.94 2.79 20.38
N ALA A 390 28.10 1.48 20.23
CA ALA A 390 27.43 0.72 19.18
C ALA A 390 25.90 0.68 19.40
N VAL A 391 25.46 0.54 20.65
CA VAL A 391 24.04 0.59 21.04
C VAL A 391 23.48 1.99 20.82
N ASP A 392 24.19 3.04 21.20
CA ASP A 392 23.77 4.44 21.02
C ASP A 392 23.58 4.80 19.54
N ASN A 393 24.47 4.32 18.67
CA ASN A 393 24.32 4.44 17.22
C ASN A 393 23.04 3.74 16.71
N ILE A 394 22.74 2.53 17.19
CA ILE A 394 21.52 1.81 16.81
C ILE A 394 20.28 2.58 17.27
N VAL A 395 20.26 3.04 18.52
CA VAL A 395 19.16 3.84 19.08
C VAL A 395 18.93 5.11 18.25
N THR A 396 20.02 5.79 17.85
CA THR A 396 19.94 6.98 17.00
C THR A 396 19.25 6.69 15.67
N TYR A 397 19.57 5.56 15.02
CA TYR A 397 18.90 5.16 13.78
C TYR A 397 17.43 4.78 13.97
N LEU A 398 17.08 4.16 15.10
CA LEU A 398 15.70 3.84 15.45
C LEU A 398 14.86 5.11 15.67
N ASP A 399 15.41 6.10 16.36
CA ASP A 399 14.74 7.40 16.58
C ASP A 399 14.63 8.24 15.31
N MET A 400 15.60 8.10 14.40
CA MET A 400 15.61 8.81 13.12
C MET A 400 14.40 8.44 12.26
N VAL A 401 13.96 7.18 12.26
CA VAL A 401 12.76 6.74 11.51
C VAL A 401 11.54 7.54 11.94
N ASN A 402 11.30 7.64 13.25
CA ASN A 402 10.15 8.36 13.79
C ASN A 402 10.18 9.86 13.46
N LYS A 403 11.38 10.46 13.39
CA LYS A 403 11.57 11.88 13.04
C LYS A 403 11.32 12.14 11.55
N GLU A 404 11.94 11.33 10.69
CA GLU A 404 11.88 11.52 9.24
C GLU A 404 10.57 10.97 8.63
N GLU A 405 9.85 10.08 9.32
CA GLU A 405 8.56 9.54 8.86
C GLU A 405 7.53 10.63 8.59
N ARG A 406 7.40 11.61 9.51
CA ARG A 406 6.47 12.73 9.33
C ARG A 406 6.83 13.59 8.12
N PHE A 407 8.13 13.74 7.85
CA PHE A 407 8.63 14.54 6.74
C PHE A 407 8.43 13.83 5.39
N ILE A 408 8.74 12.53 5.32
CA ILE A 408 8.58 11.74 4.09
C ILE A 408 7.12 11.56 3.72
N THR A 409 6.25 11.33 4.71
CA THR A 409 4.79 11.18 4.53
C THR A 409 4.12 12.46 4.02
N LYS A 410 4.69 13.64 4.34
CA LYS A 410 4.22 14.93 3.80
C LYS A 410 4.48 15.09 2.30
N GLY A 411 5.44 14.34 1.76
CA GLY A 411 5.87 14.42 0.37
C GLY A 411 6.86 15.56 0.08
N PRO A 412 7.51 15.54 -1.10
CA PRO A 412 8.51 16.52 -1.49
C PRO A 412 7.89 17.87 -1.83
N ASP A 413 8.65 18.94 -1.55
CA ASP A 413 8.33 20.29 -2.01
C ASP A 413 8.54 20.38 -3.54
N GLN A 414 7.66 21.12 -4.22
CA GLN A 414 7.71 21.30 -5.67
C GLN A 414 8.82 22.27 -6.12
N GLU A 415 9.27 23.17 -5.24
CA GLU A 415 10.30 24.15 -5.56
C GLU A 415 11.68 23.70 -5.08
N ASN A 416 11.76 22.93 -3.99
CA ASN A 416 13.03 22.48 -3.42
C ASN A 416 12.99 21.01 -2.97
N ILE A 417 13.44 20.13 -3.86
CA ILE A 417 13.45 18.69 -3.64
C ILE A 417 14.64 18.20 -2.80
N LEU A 418 15.72 18.99 -2.72
CA LEU A 418 17.00 18.54 -2.15
C LEU A 418 16.89 18.10 -0.67
N PRO A 419 16.16 18.79 0.23
CA PRO A 419 15.93 18.32 1.60
C PRO A 419 15.24 16.95 1.66
N TYR A 420 14.30 16.70 0.75
CA TYR A 420 13.57 15.43 0.66
C TYR A 420 14.48 14.27 0.24
N LEU A 421 15.31 14.50 -0.79
CA LEU A 421 16.29 13.51 -1.23
C LEU A 421 17.32 13.21 -0.12
N LYS A 422 17.74 14.24 0.64
CA LYS A 422 18.64 14.05 1.80
C LYS A 422 18.00 13.26 2.94
N ALA A 423 16.70 13.42 3.19
CA ALA A 423 15.97 12.61 4.17
C ALA A 423 15.90 11.14 3.72
N MET A 424 15.53 10.90 2.46
CA MET A 424 15.51 9.57 1.85
C MET A 424 16.89 8.88 1.92
N ALA A 425 17.96 9.60 1.58
CA ALA A 425 19.33 9.09 1.66
C ALA A 425 19.73 8.71 3.09
N ARG A 426 19.37 9.52 4.10
CA ARG A 426 19.65 9.20 5.51
C ARG A 426 18.98 7.90 5.96
N ILE A 427 17.72 7.68 5.57
CA ILE A 427 17.00 6.43 5.89
C ILE A 427 17.62 5.24 5.16
N LYS A 428 18.05 5.43 3.91
CA LYS A 428 18.78 4.42 3.14
C LYS A 428 20.08 4.03 3.86
N ASP A 429 20.93 5.00 4.22
CA ASP A 429 22.21 4.75 4.89
C ASP A 429 22.01 4.00 6.22
N ALA A 430 20.95 4.32 6.97
CA ALA A 430 20.59 3.63 8.19
C ALA A 430 20.15 2.18 7.95
N LEU A 431 19.37 1.94 6.88
CA LEU A 431 18.93 0.60 6.50
C LEU A 431 20.12 -0.29 6.13
N GLU A 432 21.06 0.20 5.32
CA GLU A 432 22.29 -0.52 4.95
C GLU A 432 23.14 -0.86 6.18
N TYR A 433 23.29 0.09 7.10
CA TYR A 433 24.04 -0.12 8.34
C TYR A 433 23.41 -1.24 9.20
N LEU A 434 22.08 -1.23 9.38
CA LEU A 434 21.37 -2.22 10.20
C LEU A 434 21.36 -3.61 9.55
N GLU A 435 21.21 -3.69 8.23
CA GLU A 435 21.28 -4.96 7.49
C GLU A 435 22.64 -5.63 7.61
N GLY A 436 23.72 -4.84 7.62
CA GLY A 436 25.08 -5.33 7.85
C GLY A 436 25.27 -5.98 9.24
N LYS A 437 24.48 -5.60 10.25
CA LYS A 437 24.60 -6.11 11.63
C LYS A 437 23.74 -7.35 11.91
N LYS A 438 22.77 -7.70 11.04
CA LYS A 438 21.92 -8.92 11.13
C LYS A 438 21.24 -9.11 12.50
N LEU A 439 20.77 -8.03 13.11
CA LEU A 439 20.08 -8.07 14.41
C LEU A 439 18.58 -8.36 14.22
N LYS A 440 18.09 -9.50 14.73
CA LYS A 440 16.67 -9.88 14.64
C LYS A 440 15.72 -8.85 15.26
N ALA A 441 16.12 -8.20 16.37
CA ALA A 441 15.32 -7.18 17.03
C ALA A 441 15.03 -5.96 16.12
N CYS A 442 15.88 -5.71 15.12
CA CYS A 442 15.73 -4.59 14.20
C CYS A 442 14.92 -4.93 12.95
N GLU A 443 14.52 -6.19 12.71
CA GLU A 443 13.81 -6.62 11.51
C GLU A 443 12.50 -5.84 11.29
N LYS A 444 11.74 -5.61 12.36
CA LYS A 444 10.50 -4.82 12.31
C LYS A 444 10.76 -3.39 11.84
N VAL A 445 11.80 -2.75 12.37
CA VAL A 445 12.12 -1.34 12.05
C VAL A 445 12.75 -1.21 10.67
N MET A 446 13.59 -2.16 10.26
CA MET A 446 14.07 -2.26 8.88
C MET A 446 12.90 -2.44 7.89
N GLY A 447 11.87 -3.21 8.28
CA GLY A 447 10.62 -3.31 7.53
C GLY A 447 9.90 -1.97 7.40
N GLN A 448 9.80 -1.19 8.49
CA GLN A 448 9.24 0.17 8.46
C GLN A 448 10.06 1.12 7.58
N MET A 449 11.39 1.11 7.68
CA MET A 449 12.29 1.90 6.82
C MET A 449 12.07 1.58 5.33
N ARG A 450 11.94 0.30 4.96
CA ARG A 450 11.66 -0.12 3.59
C ARG A 450 10.29 0.38 3.10
N GLN A 451 9.25 0.33 3.95
CA GLN A 451 7.93 0.87 3.60
C GLN A 451 7.97 2.40 3.44
N LEU A 452 8.72 3.09 4.29
CA LEU A 452 8.86 4.54 4.22
C LEU A 452 9.62 4.99 2.97
N LEU A 453 10.70 4.28 2.62
CA LEU A 453 11.41 4.48 1.35
C LEU A 453 10.47 4.22 0.16
N LYS A 454 9.67 3.14 0.19
CA LYS A 454 8.67 2.87 -0.85
C LYS A 454 7.65 3.99 -1.00
N ALA A 455 7.11 4.51 0.11
CA ALA A 455 6.19 5.65 0.10
C ALA A 455 6.87 6.90 -0.48
N GLY A 456 8.11 7.17 -0.08
CA GLY A 456 8.89 8.29 -0.62
C GLY A 456 9.11 8.21 -2.13
N MET A 457 9.41 7.01 -2.66
CA MET A 457 9.56 6.79 -4.09
C MET A 457 8.24 7.05 -4.86
N LEU A 458 7.09 6.70 -4.29
CA LEU A 458 5.78 7.00 -4.88
C LEU A 458 5.47 8.51 -4.87
N HIS A 459 5.90 9.23 -3.84
CA HIS A 459 5.78 10.69 -3.81
C HIS A 459 6.67 11.36 -4.86
N LEU A 460 7.88 10.83 -5.09
CA LEU A 460 8.75 11.28 -6.19
C LEU A 460 8.13 11.01 -7.57
N GLU A 461 7.44 9.90 -7.77
CA GLU A 461 6.64 9.65 -8.99
C GLU A 461 5.56 10.71 -9.20
N THR A 462 4.85 11.02 -8.13
CA THR A 462 3.78 12.01 -8.15
C THR A 462 4.33 13.39 -8.52
N LEU A 463 5.51 13.74 -7.99
CA LEU A 463 6.18 14.99 -8.34
C LEU A 463 6.66 15.00 -9.79
N PHE A 464 7.26 13.90 -10.27
CA PHE A 464 7.64 13.75 -11.67
C PHE A 464 6.44 13.97 -12.60
N ARG A 465 5.29 13.37 -12.29
CA ARG A 465 4.04 13.57 -13.03
C ARG A 465 3.64 15.04 -13.08
N LYS A 466 3.66 15.73 -11.94
CA LYS A 466 3.29 17.16 -11.85
C LYS A 466 4.21 18.05 -12.68
N TRP A 467 5.52 17.91 -12.52
CA TRP A 467 6.50 18.69 -13.28
C TRP A 467 6.42 18.39 -14.78
N LEU A 468 6.25 17.13 -15.17
CA LEU A 468 6.12 16.75 -16.57
C LEU A 468 4.83 17.32 -17.19
N THR A 469 3.72 17.32 -16.46
CA THR A 469 2.46 17.94 -16.90
C THR A 469 2.63 19.45 -17.07
N ALA A 470 3.21 20.15 -16.09
CA ALA A 470 3.46 21.59 -16.17
C ALA A 470 4.40 21.96 -17.32
N ALA A 471 5.38 21.10 -17.62
CA ALA A 471 6.32 21.30 -18.71
C ALA A 471 5.79 20.88 -20.10
N SER A 472 4.57 20.32 -20.18
CA SER A 472 4.00 19.76 -21.40
C SER A 472 2.67 20.42 -21.79
N GLU A 473 2.57 21.74 -21.65
CA GLU A 473 1.42 22.50 -22.14
C GLU A 473 1.38 22.51 -23.68
N PRO A 474 0.22 22.27 -24.33
CA PRO A 474 0.12 22.27 -25.79
C PRO A 474 0.54 23.61 -26.40
N ILE A 475 1.31 23.53 -27.48
CA ILE A 475 1.82 24.70 -28.20
C ILE A 475 1.08 24.80 -29.54
N ASP A 476 0.90 25.99 -30.08
CA ASP A 476 0.35 26.15 -31.44
C ASP A 476 1.43 25.80 -32.49
N PRO A 477 1.20 24.80 -33.38
CA PRO A 477 2.11 24.44 -34.46
C PRO A 477 2.54 25.59 -35.36
N HIS A 478 1.65 26.58 -35.59
CA HIS A 478 1.93 27.67 -36.52
C HIS A 478 3.06 28.59 -36.05
N VAL A 479 3.36 28.58 -34.75
CA VAL A 479 4.43 29.39 -34.16
C VAL A 479 5.79 28.88 -34.60
N PHE A 480 6.00 27.56 -34.64
CA PHE A 480 7.33 26.99 -34.89
C PHE A 480 7.53 26.42 -36.30
N VAL A 481 6.46 26.19 -37.05
CA VAL A 481 6.56 25.88 -38.49
C VAL A 481 7.19 27.05 -39.28
N ARG A 482 7.07 28.29 -38.78
CA ARG A 482 7.66 29.49 -39.42
C ARG A 482 9.16 29.66 -39.17
N ASP A 483 9.60 29.36 -37.95
CA ASP A 483 10.98 29.60 -37.51
C ASP A 483 11.89 28.36 -37.65
N ASN A 484 11.33 27.22 -38.09
CA ASN A 484 11.99 25.92 -38.23
C ASN A 484 12.62 25.37 -36.92
N ASP A 485 12.29 25.99 -35.77
CA ASP A 485 12.78 25.63 -34.44
C ASP A 485 11.79 24.74 -33.72
N THR A 486 12.14 23.47 -33.50
CA THR A 486 11.22 22.54 -32.82
C THR A 486 11.13 22.88 -31.33
N PRO A 487 9.92 23.02 -30.75
CA PRO A 487 9.79 23.43 -29.35
C PRO A 487 10.48 22.44 -28.41
N THR A 488 11.35 22.97 -27.55
CA THR A 488 12.06 22.21 -26.53
C THR A 488 11.57 22.59 -25.14
N MET A 489 11.59 21.62 -24.23
CA MET A 489 11.25 21.85 -22.83
C MET A 489 12.20 22.87 -22.21
N SER A 490 11.66 23.78 -21.38
CA SER A 490 12.47 24.74 -20.62
C SER A 490 13.62 24.05 -19.88
N SER A 491 14.80 24.67 -19.92
CA SER A 491 16.04 24.13 -19.36
C SER A 491 15.91 23.79 -17.86
N MET A 492 15.16 24.60 -17.11
CA MET A 492 14.93 24.41 -15.68
C MET A 492 14.13 23.13 -15.39
N TYR A 493 13.01 22.91 -16.09
CA TYR A 493 12.21 21.68 -15.92
C TYR A 493 12.98 20.44 -16.38
N LEU A 494 13.72 20.56 -17.48
CA LEU A 494 14.53 19.47 -18.01
C LEU A 494 15.61 19.02 -17.01
N GLN A 495 16.30 19.99 -16.38
CA GLN A 495 17.32 19.70 -15.38
C GLN A 495 16.71 19.02 -14.14
N ASN A 496 15.60 19.55 -13.62
CA ASN A 496 14.93 18.99 -12.44
C ASN A 496 14.38 17.58 -12.69
N LEU A 497 13.71 17.36 -13.83
CA LEU A 497 13.18 16.04 -14.19
C LEU A 497 14.29 15.01 -14.45
N SER A 498 15.41 15.42 -15.06
CA SER A 498 16.56 14.54 -15.32
C SER A 498 17.29 14.16 -14.03
N GLN A 499 17.49 15.12 -13.11
CA GLN A 499 18.07 14.82 -11.79
C GLN A 499 17.19 13.86 -10.99
N LEU A 500 15.87 14.06 -11.03
CA LEU A 500 14.91 13.21 -10.35
C LEU A 500 14.92 11.78 -10.92
N SER A 501 14.90 11.64 -12.24
CA SER A 501 14.89 10.32 -12.88
C SER A 501 16.20 9.56 -12.69
N GLN A 502 17.35 10.26 -12.70
CA GLN A 502 18.67 9.71 -12.37
C GLN A 502 18.73 9.21 -10.92
N TYR A 503 18.29 10.03 -9.97
CA TYR A 503 18.27 9.65 -8.55
C TYR A 503 17.46 8.36 -8.33
N ILE A 504 16.26 8.30 -8.91
CA ILE A 504 15.39 7.13 -8.74
C ILE A 504 15.99 5.89 -9.39
N PHE A 505 16.52 6.03 -10.60
CA PHE A 505 17.18 4.91 -11.29
C PHE A 505 18.35 4.34 -10.48
N SER A 506 19.18 5.20 -9.87
CA SER A 506 20.27 4.75 -9.00
C SER A 506 19.80 4.09 -7.70
N SER A 507 18.62 4.47 -7.21
CA SER A 507 18.06 3.98 -5.93
C SER A 507 17.27 2.66 -6.08
N GLU A 508 16.94 2.25 -7.31
CA GLU A 508 16.07 1.11 -7.61
C GLU A 508 16.67 -0.24 -7.19
N SER A 509 17.96 -0.46 -7.45
CA SER A 509 18.65 -1.72 -7.12
C SER A 509 18.83 -1.94 -5.62
N GLU A 510 18.84 -0.87 -4.83
CA GLU A 510 19.19 -0.89 -3.41
C GLU A 510 17.95 -1.00 -2.53
N ILE A 511 16.85 -0.36 -2.93
CA ILE A 511 15.57 -0.40 -2.18
C ILE A 511 14.78 -1.69 -2.50
N GLY A 512 15.07 -2.33 -3.63
CA GLY A 512 14.34 -3.52 -4.10
C GLY A 512 12.91 -3.23 -4.54
N TYR A 513 12.61 -1.95 -4.80
CA TYR A 513 11.32 -1.47 -5.28
C TYR A 513 11.51 -0.56 -6.49
N ALA A 514 11.01 -1.04 -7.63
CA ALA A 514 11.03 -0.35 -8.91
C ALA A 514 9.80 0.54 -9.07
N VAL A 515 10.02 1.83 -9.35
CA VAL A 515 8.97 2.75 -9.77
C VAL A 515 9.12 3.01 -11.26
N ASP A 516 8.11 2.63 -12.04
CA ASP A 516 8.12 2.75 -13.48
C ASP A 516 7.49 4.09 -13.95
N PHE A 517 8.33 5.07 -14.29
CA PHE A 517 7.88 6.35 -14.86
C PHE A 517 7.47 6.27 -16.33
N THR A 518 7.67 5.13 -16.99
CA THR A 518 7.36 4.96 -18.40
C THR A 518 5.88 5.25 -18.66
N LYS A 519 5.00 4.78 -17.78
CA LYS A 519 3.56 5.03 -17.90
C LYS A 519 3.18 6.50 -17.71
N PRO A 520 3.54 7.19 -16.60
CA PRO A 520 3.33 8.64 -16.47
C PRO A 520 3.87 9.45 -17.65
N TYR A 521 5.04 9.07 -18.16
CA TYR A 521 5.65 9.70 -19.33
C TYR A 521 4.76 9.55 -20.57
N ILE A 522 4.37 8.32 -20.91
CA ILE A 522 3.49 8.02 -22.05
C ILE A 522 2.17 8.78 -21.92
N ASP A 523 1.50 8.69 -20.76
CA ASP A 523 0.18 9.28 -20.53
C ASP A 523 0.19 10.80 -20.77
N ILE A 524 1.24 11.50 -20.34
CA ILE A 524 1.34 12.96 -20.48
C ILE A 524 1.82 13.36 -21.87
N ARG A 525 2.91 12.75 -22.35
CA ARG A 525 3.56 13.16 -23.60
C ARG A 525 2.74 12.80 -24.83
N SER A 526 2.04 11.67 -24.82
CA SER A 526 1.12 11.32 -25.90
C SER A 526 -0.01 12.34 -26.06
N VAL A 527 -0.60 12.78 -24.93
CA VAL A 527 -1.65 13.80 -24.93
C VAL A 527 -1.10 15.15 -25.40
N PHE A 528 0.10 15.53 -24.97
CA PHE A 528 0.76 16.74 -25.44
C PHE A 528 0.97 16.74 -26.97
N LEU A 529 1.50 15.64 -27.53
CA LEU A 529 1.74 15.52 -28.97
C LEU A 529 0.44 15.61 -29.76
N VAL A 530 -0.59 14.84 -29.37
CA VAL A 530 -1.91 14.86 -30.04
C VAL A 530 -2.53 16.25 -29.99
N LYS A 531 -2.61 16.87 -28.80
CA LYS A 531 -3.24 18.19 -28.64
C LYS A 531 -2.49 19.30 -29.39
N THR A 532 -1.17 19.21 -29.45
CA THR A 532 -0.35 20.16 -30.21
C THR A 532 -0.61 20.00 -31.71
N LEU A 533 -0.69 18.77 -32.21
CA LEU A 533 -0.84 18.48 -33.64
C LEU A 533 -2.28 18.62 -34.17
N GLN A 534 -3.28 18.51 -33.29
CA GLN A 534 -4.70 18.49 -33.64
C GLN A 534 -5.19 19.72 -34.44
N PRO A 535 -4.85 20.99 -34.09
CA PRO A 535 -5.31 22.16 -34.85
C PRO A 535 -4.86 22.13 -36.31
N MET A 536 -3.63 21.66 -36.56
CA MET A 536 -3.06 21.57 -37.90
C MET A 536 -3.61 20.37 -38.69
N SER A 537 -3.86 19.24 -38.03
CA SER A 537 -4.61 18.10 -38.59
C SER A 537 -6.00 18.55 -39.10
N GLN A 538 -6.73 19.31 -38.29
CA GLN A 538 -8.05 19.86 -38.64
C GLN A 538 -7.97 20.88 -39.79
N ALA A 539 -7.04 21.83 -39.72
CA ALA A 539 -6.83 22.83 -40.78
C ALA A 539 -6.50 22.15 -42.12
N SER A 540 -5.64 21.14 -42.08
CA SER A 540 -5.25 20.37 -43.26
C SER A 540 -6.45 19.63 -43.87
N MET A 541 -7.31 19.02 -43.05
CA MET A 541 -8.52 18.34 -43.57
C MET A 541 -9.51 19.31 -44.24
N LEU A 542 -9.60 20.55 -43.77
CA LEU A 542 -10.46 21.57 -44.37
C LEU A 542 -9.93 22.03 -45.73
N ILE A 543 -8.61 22.23 -45.84
CA ILE A 543 -7.94 22.59 -47.11
C ILE A 543 -8.17 21.48 -48.14
N GLU A 544 -7.91 20.23 -47.77
CA GLU A 544 -7.98 19.10 -48.71
C GLU A 544 -9.42 18.67 -49.05
N ARG A 545 -10.44 19.14 -48.32
CA ARG A 545 -11.87 18.93 -48.68
C ARG A 545 -12.39 19.90 -49.74
N ASN A 546 -11.77 21.07 -49.86
CA ASN A 546 -12.12 22.08 -50.85
C ASN A 546 -10.88 22.46 -51.67
N PRO A 547 -10.28 21.51 -52.41
CA PRO A 547 -9.21 21.85 -53.34
C PRO A 547 -9.83 22.78 -54.39
N GLY A 548 -9.28 23.97 -54.57
CA GLY A 548 -9.74 24.90 -55.61
C GLY A 548 -9.63 24.28 -57.02
N SER A 549 -9.89 25.07 -58.06
CA SER A 549 -9.80 24.58 -59.44
C SER A 549 -8.37 24.17 -59.85
N HIS A 550 -7.35 24.72 -59.19
CA HIS A 550 -5.93 24.45 -59.46
C HIS A 550 -5.17 24.21 -58.15
N TYR A 551 -4.26 23.22 -58.17
CA TYR A 551 -3.34 22.95 -57.07
C TYR A 551 -2.02 23.70 -57.30
N GLU A 552 -1.54 24.38 -56.26
CA GLU A 552 -0.22 25.02 -56.26
C GLU A 552 0.77 24.16 -55.47
N ARG A 553 1.98 23.98 -56.02
CA ARG A 553 3.00 23.18 -55.36
C ARG A 553 3.35 23.74 -53.97
N GLY A 554 3.41 22.88 -52.95
CA GLY A 554 3.65 23.25 -51.56
C GLY A 554 2.41 23.80 -50.82
N SER A 555 1.24 23.84 -51.47
CA SER A 555 0.01 24.30 -50.83
C SER A 555 -0.67 23.22 -49.99
N SER A 556 -0.25 21.95 -50.08
CA SER A 556 -0.86 20.86 -49.31
C SER A 556 -0.77 21.10 -47.80
N GLY A 557 -1.93 21.04 -47.14
CA GLY A 557 -2.01 21.08 -45.69
C GLY A 557 -1.44 19.80 -45.08
N PHE A 558 -1.74 18.66 -45.70
CA PHE A 558 -1.27 17.35 -45.22
C PHE A 558 0.26 17.23 -45.22
N LEU A 559 0.93 17.80 -46.21
CA LEU A 559 2.40 17.83 -46.25
C LEU A 559 3.00 18.62 -45.08
N LYS A 560 2.47 19.82 -44.80
CA LYS A 560 2.89 20.66 -43.67
C LYS A 560 2.63 19.97 -42.33
N TYR A 561 1.50 19.28 -42.25
CA TYR A 561 1.16 18.46 -41.09
C TYR A 561 2.16 17.32 -40.87
N MET A 562 2.53 16.61 -41.93
CA MET A 562 3.47 15.50 -41.90
C MET A 562 4.88 15.96 -41.48
N ASP A 563 5.41 17.02 -42.08
CA ASP A 563 6.73 17.59 -41.73
C ASP A 563 6.80 17.97 -40.24
N CYS A 564 5.81 18.69 -39.74
CA CYS A 564 5.77 19.11 -38.34
C CYS A 564 5.63 17.92 -37.38
N ALA A 565 4.80 16.92 -37.69
CA ALA A 565 4.65 15.73 -36.86
C ALA A 565 5.99 14.98 -36.70
N VAL A 566 6.75 14.85 -37.78
CA VAL A 566 8.06 14.18 -37.77
C VAL A 566 9.09 14.95 -36.95
N LYS A 567 9.16 16.28 -37.12
CA LYS A 567 10.02 17.15 -36.31
C LYS A 567 9.69 17.00 -34.82
N MET A 568 8.41 16.98 -34.46
CA MET A 568 7.98 16.74 -33.08
C MET A 568 8.35 15.35 -32.55
N PHE A 569 8.23 14.30 -33.36
CA PHE A 569 8.67 12.96 -32.96
C PHE A 569 10.19 12.90 -32.73
N LYS A 570 10.98 13.59 -33.55
CA LYS A 570 12.44 13.71 -33.35
C LYS A 570 12.78 14.45 -32.05
N ALA A 571 12.08 15.55 -31.76
CA ALA A 571 12.24 16.26 -30.49
C ALA A 571 11.85 15.38 -29.28
N GLU A 572 10.78 14.58 -29.40
CA GLU A 572 10.35 13.65 -28.36
C GLU A 572 11.39 12.55 -28.10
N SER A 573 12.04 12.03 -29.14
CA SER A 573 13.15 11.07 -29.01
C SER A 573 14.31 11.65 -28.19
N ASN A 574 14.71 12.89 -28.51
CA ASN A 574 15.76 13.60 -27.78
C ASN A 574 15.37 13.88 -26.32
N LEU A 575 14.10 14.17 -26.06
CA LEU A 575 13.58 14.38 -24.71
C LEU A 575 13.59 13.07 -23.90
N ALA A 576 13.08 11.98 -24.47
CA ALA A 576 13.09 10.66 -23.86
C ALA A 576 14.52 10.21 -23.51
N ALA A 577 15.50 10.52 -24.36
CA ALA A 577 16.91 10.21 -24.11
C ALA A 577 17.48 10.93 -22.87
N LYS A 578 17.03 12.17 -22.60
CA LYS A 578 17.48 12.98 -21.46
C LYS A 578 16.72 12.66 -20.16
N LEU A 579 15.46 12.26 -20.26
CA LEU A 579 14.59 12.01 -19.10
C LEU A 579 14.56 10.56 -18.65
N LEU A 580 14.72 9.59 -19.56
CA LEU A 580 14.65 8.16 -19.26
C LEU A 580 16.05 7.52 -19.33
N PRO A 581 16.71 7.31 -18.17
CA PRO A 581 18.07 6.75 -18.12
C PRO A 581 18.12 5.28 -18.54
N ASN A 582 17.10 4.48 -18.20
CA ASN A 582 17.03 3.07 -18.57
C ASN A 582 16.73 2.90 -20.08
N PRO A 583 17.58 2.20 -20.86
CA PRO A 583 17.40 2.02 -22.31
C PRO A 583 16.08 1.34 -22.70
N THR A 584 15.63 0.35 -21.91
CA THR A 584 14.39 -0.37 -22.17
C THR A 584 13.18 0.53 -21.93
N HIS A 585 13.18 1.28 -20.83
CA HIS A 585 12.11 2.23 -20.51
C HIS A 585 12.07 3.38 -21.51
N ARG A 586 13.23 3.85 -21.97
CA ARG A 586 13.33 4.87 -23.02
C ARG A 586 12.66 4.42 -24.30
N LEU A 587 12.94 3.19 -24.76
CA LEU A 587 12.34 2.63 -25.96
C LEU A 587 10.81 2.53 -25.84
N VAL A 588 10.32 1.96 -24.73
CA VAL A 588 8.88 1.80 -24.48
C VAL A 588 8.18 3.15 -24.33
N GLY A 589 8.80 4.09 -23.60
CA GLY A 589 8.29 5.42 -23.33
C GLY A 589 8.16 6.26 -24.60
N PHE A 590 9.22 6.29 -25.41
CA PHE A 590 9.21 6.97 -26.70
C PHE A 590 8.15 6.39 -27.64
N ARG A 591 8.16 5.06 -27.82
CA ARG A 591 7.19 4.38 -28.69
C ARG A 591 5.76 4.62 -28.24
N GLY A 592 5.47 4.54 -26.94
CA GLY A 592 4.14 4.77 -26.39
C GLY A 592 3.69 6.22 -26.54
N ALA A 593 4.60 7.19 -26.40
CA ALA A 593 4.28 8.61 -26.52
C ALA A 593 3.87 9.00 -27.95
N ILE A 594 4.61 8.55 -28.97
CA ILE A 594 4.35 8.95 -30.36
C ILE A 594 3.18 8.19 -31.01
N GLN A 595 2.86 6.99 -30.52
CA GLN A 595 1.93 6.08 -31.20
C GLN A 595 0.53 6.69 -31.47
N PRO A 596 -0.12 7.39 -30.53
CA PRO A 596 -1.44 7.98 -30.79
C PRO A 596 -1.41 9.04 -31.90
N ALA A 597 -0.40 9.92 -31.90
CA ALA A 597 -0.24 10.95 -32.92
C ALA A 597 0.12 10.35 -34.30
N LEU A 598 0.94 9.30 -34.32
CA LEU A 598 1.24 8.55 -35.55
C LEU A 598 -0.01 7.90 -36.14
N THR A 599 -0.86 7.28 -35.30
CA THR A 599 -2.12 6.68 -35.74
C THR A 599 -3.06 7.74 -36.33
N GLU A 600 -3.14 8.93 -35.73
CA GLU A 600 -3.94 10.05 -36.26
C GLU A 600 -3.42 10.51 -37.63
N LEU A 601 -2.10 10.65 -37.79
CA LEU A 601 -1.47 11.03 -39.05
C LEU A 601 -1.76 10.02 -40.17
N VAL A 602 -1.58 8.73 -39.89
CA VAL A 602 -1.89 7.66 -40.85
C VAL A 602 -3.39 7.62 -41.16
N GLY A 603 -4.24 7.80 -40.15
CA GLY A 603 -5.69 7.87 -40.30
C GLY A 603 -6.14 8.99 -41.22
N MET A 604 -5.57 10.19 -41.06
CA MET A 604 -5.83 11.34 -41.93
C MET A 604 -5.39 11.06 -43.36
N GLY A 605 -4.18 10.54 -43.57
CA GLY A 605 -3.69 10.20 -44.90
C GLY A 605 -4.58 9.18 -45.61
N ARG A 606 -5.07 8.16 -44.89
CA ARG A 606 -6.03 7.18 -45.44
C ARG A 606 -7.35 7.83 -45.85
N GLN A 607 -7.87 8.78 -45.06
CA GLN A 607 -9.09 9.52 -45.40
C GLN A 607 -8.91 10.39 -46.65
N ILE A 608 -7.78 11.07 -46.76
CA ILE A 608 -7.41 11.84 -47.97
C ILE A 608 -7.35 10.89 -49.17
N ASN A 609 -6.61 9.79 -49.09
CA ASN A 609 -6.50 8.82 -50.18
C ASN A 609 -7.87 8.28 -50.64
N ALA A 610 -8.76 8.00 -49.68
CA ALA A 610 -10.12 7.53 -49.95
C ALA A 610 -11.03 8.62 -50.54
N SER A 611 -10.76 9.90 -50.25
CA SER A 611 -11.42 11.03 -50.90
C SER A 611 -11.00 11.11 -52.37
N ILE A 612 -9.68 11.13 -52.63
CA ILE A 612 -9.11 11.23 -53.98
C ILE A 612 -9.61 10.07 -54.86
N ARG A 613 -9.69 8.85 -54.33
CA ARG A 613 -10.23 7.68 -55.05
C ARG A 613 -11.71 7.80 -55.44
N ARG A 614 -12.48 8.67 -54.79
CA ARG A 614 -13.92 8.88 -55.03
C ARG A 614 -14.20 10.09 -55.91
N SER A 615 -13.51 11.21 -55.71
CA SER A 615 -13.70 12.47 -56.44
C SER A 615 -12.85 12.55 -57.71
N GLY A 616 -11.59 12.10 -57.65
CA GLY A 616 -10.69 11.97 -58.80
C GLY A 616 -10.33 13.27 -59.51
N THR A 617 -10.40 14.44 -58.86
CA THR A 617 -10.10 15.71 -59.55
C THR A 617 -8.60 15.85 -59.84
N HIS A 618 -8.24 16.53 -60.94
CA HIS A 618 -6.83 16.74 -61.31
C HIS A 618 -6.04 17.46 -60.20
N ALA A 619 -6.65 18.44 -59.51
CA ALA A 619 -6.02 19.17 -58.42
C ALA A 619 -5.62 18.25 -57.25
N GLU A 620 -6.50 17.32 -56.86
CA GLU A 620 -6.23 16.32 -55.81
C GLU A 620 -5.12 15.34 -56.19
N ILE A 621 -5.03 14.97 -57.48
CA ILE A 621 -3.99 14.09 -58.01
C ILE A 621 -2.63 14.82 -58.02
N PHE A 622 -2.58 16.09 -58.40
CA PHE A 622 -1.35 16.88 -58.34
C PHE A 622 -0.85 17.08 -56.90
N MET A 623 -1.77 17.29 -55.95
CA MET A 623 -1.44 17.30 -54.52
C MET A 623 -0.80 15.98 -54.07
N LEU A 624 -1.37 14.84 -54.50
CA LEU A 624 -0.84 13.52 -54.18
C LEU A 624 0.59 13.32 -54.71
N PHE A 625 0.89 13.79 -55.92
CA PHE A 625 2.23 13.74 -56.49
C PHE A 625 3.22 14.61 -55.70
N ASP A 626 2.80 15.80 -55.28
CA ASP A 626 3.64 16.70 -54.47
C ASP A 626 3.95 16.08 -53.09
N VAL A 627 2.97 15.44 -52.45
CA VAL A 627 3.19 14.69 -51.20
C VAL A 627 4.17 13.53 -51.40
N LEU A 628 4.05 12.76 -52.49
CA LEU A 628 4.97 11.65 -52.79
C LEU A 628 6.40 12.12 -53.09
N ASP A 629 6.54 13.21 -53.84
CA ASP A 629 7.82 13.83 -54.20
C ASP A 629 8.53 14.36 -52.95
N GLU A 630 7.83 15.15 -52.12
CA GLU A 630 8.43 15.73 -50.92
C GLU A 630 8.71 14.67 -49.83
N TYR A 631 7.84 13.67 -49.70
CA TYR A 631 8.11 12.52 -48.84
C TYR A 631 9.42 11.83 -49.24
N GLY A 632 9.62 11.60 -50.54
CA GLY A 632 10.81 10.94 -51.08
C GLY A 632 12.11 11.72 -50.89
N ARG A 633 12.05 13.05 -50.78
CA ARG A 633 13.24 13.92 -50.65
C ARG A 633 13.69 14.15 -49.22
N GLU A 634 12.81 14.65 -48.36
CA GLU A 634 13.22 15.21 -47.06
C GLU A 634 12.58 14.47 -45.87
N ILE A 635 11.31 14.09 -45.99
CA ILE A 635 10.54 13.58 -44.83
C ILE A 635 10.83 12.10 -44.54
N ARG A 636 11.15 11.29 -45.57
CA ARG A 636 11.44 9.86 -45.42
C ARG A 636 12.62 9.58 -44.48
N GLU A 637 13.74 10.30 -44.63
CA GLU A 637 14.93 10.05 -43.81
C GLU A 637 14.66 10.28 -42.32
N LEU A 638 13.84 11.30 -42.02
CA LEU A 638 13.46 11.66 -40.66
C LEU A 638 12.49 10.64 -40.05
N PHE A 639 11.51 10.13 -40.82
CA PHE A 639 10.67 9.02 -40.36
C PHE A 639 11.48 7.74 -40.13
N ASP A 640 12.39 7.41 -41.04
CA ASP A 640 13.25 6.25 -40.90
C ASP A 640 14.12 6.35 -39.63
N GLU A 641 14.62 7.54 -39.29
CA GLU A 641 15.36 7.78 -38.04
C GLU A 641 14.48 7.58 -36.80
N VAL A 642 13.27 8.12 -36.80
CA VAL A 642 12.28 7.97 -35.72
C VAL A 642 11.88 6.49 -35.54
N LEU A 643 11.61 5.78 -36.63
CA LEU A 643 11.18 4.38 -36.63
C LEU A 643 12.30 3.42 -36.24
N ARG A 644 13.54 3.68 -36.68
CA ARG A 644 14.74 2.97 -36.19
C ARG A 644 14.87 3.10 -34.69
N THR A 645 14.68 4.31 -34.16
CA THR A 645 14.74 4.58 -32.72
C THR A 645 13.62 3.88 -31.95
N ALA A 646 12.42 3.75 -32.54
CA ALA A 646 11.29 3.05 -31.96
C ALA A 646 11.31 1.51 -32.12
N GLN A 647 12.29 0.95 -32.85
CA GLN A 647 12.42 -0.49 -33.17
C GLN A 647 11.11 -1.14 -33.69
N LYS A 648 10.35 -0.44 -34.52
CA LYS A 648 9.08 -0.92 -35.07
C LYS A 648 9.33 -1.67 -36.39
N LYS A 649 8.76 -2.88 -36.55
CA LYS A 649 8.96 -3.75 -37.73
C LYS A 649 7.92 -3.57 -38.85
N GLU A 650 6.78 -2.93 -38.56
CA GLU A 650 5.69 -2.69 -39.51
C GLU A 650 5.51 -1.18 -39.66
N ASP A 651 5.79 -0.69 -40.87
CA ASP A 651 5.80 0.73 -41.17
C ASP A 651 4.43 1.15 -41.75
N GLU A 652 3.52 1.50 -40.85
CA GLU A 652 2.19 2.02 -41.18
C GLU A 652 2.24 3.27 -42.09
N VAL A 653 3.35 4.02 -42.07
CA VAL A 653 3.57 5.17 -42.96
C VAL A 653 3.96 4.68 -44.35
N GLN A 654 4.86 3.71 -44.45
CA GLN A 654 5.20 3.12 -45.76
C GLN A 654 3.99 2.48 -46.44
N ASP A 655 3.10 1.82 -45.69
CA ASP A 655 1.84 1.30 -46.23
C ASP A 655 0.93 2.40 -46.77
N LEU A 656 0.87 3.54 -46.08
CA LEU A 656 0.14 4.71 -46.56
C LEU A 656 0.74 5.27 -47.85
N ILE A 657 2.07 5.41 -47.92
CA ILE A 657 2.78 5.89 -49.11
C ILE A 657 2.60 4.93 -50.30
N ASN A 658 2.63 3.63 -50.06
CA ASN A 658 2.32 2.62 -51.08
C ASN A 658 0.87 2.75 -51.57
N ALA A 659 -0.07 3.02 -50.66
CA ALA A 659 -1.47 3.22 -51.00
C ALA A 659 -1.70 4.52 -51.80
N PHE A 660 -0.96 5.58 -51.51
CA PHE A 660 -0.93 6.81 -52.31
C PHE A 660 -0.35 6.54 -53.70
N SER A 661 0.78 5.82 -53.77
CA SER A 661 1.43 5.47 -55.04
C SER A 661 0.50 4.65 -55.94
N ALA A 662 -0.23 3.68 -55.37
CA ALA A 662 -1.22 2.90 -56.12
C ALA A 662 -2.37 3.76 -56.67
N THR A 663 -2.82 4.77 -55.91
CA THR A 663 -3.86 5.72 -56.36
C THR A 663 -3.33 6.60 -57.50
N ALA A 664 -2.09 7.08 -57.40
CA ALA A 664 -1.45 7.90 -58.42
C ALA A 664 -1.21 7.12 -59.74
N VAL A 665 -0.82 5.84 -59.66
CA VAL A 665 -0.67 4.99 -60.85
C VAL A 665 -2.00 4.78 -61.55
N ARG A 666 -3.08 4.55 -60.77
CA ARG A 666 -4.42 4.36 -61.33
C ARG A 666 -4.91 5.62 -62.07
N SER A 667 -4.73 6.80 -61.47
CA SER A 667 -5.18 8.05 -62.10
C SER A 667 -4.42 8.36 -63.40
N PHE A 668 -3.17 7.91 -63.54
CA PHE A 668 -2.43 8.05 -64.79
C PHE A 668 -3.03 7.21 -65.93
N VAL A 669 -3.54 6.01 -65.63
CA VAL A 669 -4.24 5.18 -66.62
C VAL A 669 -5.55 5.84 -67.05
N GLU A 670 -6.33 6.35 -66.08
CA GLU A 670 -7.58 7.08 -66.34
C GLU A 670 -7.33 8.35 -67.19
N PHE A 671 -6.26 9.11 -66.89
CA PHE A 671 -5.85 10.26 -67.68
C PHE A 671 -5.45 9.88 -69.13
N LEU A 672 -4.71 8.78 -69.32
CA LEU A 672 -4.35 8.31 -70.66
C LEU A 672 -5.59 7.89 -71.46
N ASP A 673 -6.57 7.26 -70.81
CA ASP A 673 -7.81 6.86 -71.45
C ASP A 673 -8.70 8.07 -71.77
N GLU A 674 -8.73 9.10 -70.92
CA GLU A 674 -9.38 10.39 -71.22
C GLU A 674 -8.70 11.13 -72.38
N ALA A 675 -7.37 11.18 -72.40
CA ALA A 675 -6.61 11.81 -73.48
C ALA A 675 -6.80 11.07 -74.82
N LYS A 676 -6.94 9.73 -74.80
CA LYS A 676 -7.30 8.93 -75.97
C LYS A 676 -8.76 9.12 -76.38
N GLY A 677 -9.69 9.14 -75.43
CA GLY A 677 -11.13 9.29 -75.68
C GLY A 677 -11.55 10.69 -76.15
N LYS A 678 -10.81 11.74 -75.76
CA LYS A 678 -11.00 13.11 -76.29
C LYS A 678 -10.58 13.23 -77.76
N LYS A 679 -9.63 12.42 -78.25
CA LYS A 679 -9.25 12.40 -79.69
C LYS A 679 -10.39 11.97 -80.61
N ASP A 680 -11.32 11.13 -80.15
CA ASP A 680 -12.44 10.64 -80.96
C ASP A 680 -13.62 11.63 -81.02
N LYS A 681 -13.69 12.61 -80.11
CA LYS A 681 -14.78 13.61 -80.08
C LYS A 681 -14.51 14.86 -80.92
N ASP A 682 -13.24 15.24 -81.09
CA ASP A 682 -12.82 16.40 -81.90
C ASP A 682 -12.17 15.97 -83.23
N ALA A 683 -12.86 15.09 -83.97
CA ALA A 683 -12.42 14.63 -85.30
C ALA A 683 -12.60 15.67 -86.42
N ALA A 684 -12.93 16.93 -86.09
CA ALA A 684 -12.90 18.04 -87.03
C ALA A 684 -11.54 18.75 -86.90
N LEU A 685 -10.65 18.48 -87.85
CA LEU A 685 -9.41 19.25 -88.00
C LEU A 685 -9.74 20.74 -88.10
N SER A 686 -9.03 21.59 -87.33
CA SER A 686 -9.10 23.04 -87.49
C SER A 686 -8.82 23.40 -88.95
N THR A 687 -9.68 24.25 -89.51
CA THR A 687 -9.66 24.67 -90.93
C THR A 687 -8.35 25.33 -91.37
N ASP A 688 -7.55 25.76 -90.40
CA ASP A 688 -6.36 26.58 -90.48
C ASP A 688 -5.08 25.79 -90.14
N GLY A 689 -5.21 24.47 -89.87
CA GLY A 689 -4.08 23.58 -89.58
C GLY A 689 -3.45 23.79 -88.20
N THR A 690 -4.09 24.59 -87.36
CA THR A 690 -3.66 24.89 -86.00
C THR A 690 -3.95 23.71 -85.07
N VAL A 691 -3.06 23.43 -84.13
CA VAL A 691 -3.23 22.35 -83.14
C VAL A 691 -4.46 22.65 -82.28
N ALA A 692 -5.36 21.67 -82.10
CA ALA A 692 -6.54 21.82 -81.26
C ALA A 692 -6.16 22.29 -79.84
N GLU A 693 -6.91 23.23 -79.24
CA GLU A 693 -6.67 23.74 -77.88
C GLU A 693 -6.59 22.61 -76.83
N VAL A 694 -7.25 21.47 -77.09
CA VAL A 694 -7.21 20.26 -76.27
C VAL A 694 -5.81 19.64 -76.14
N ALA A 695 -4.90 19.94 -77.08
CA ALA A 695 -3.50 19.52 -77.01
C ALA A 695 -2.56 20.59 -76.44
N SER A 696 -3.08 21.79 -76.13
CA SER A 696 -2.33 22.91 -75.55
C SER A 696 -2.67 23.21 -74.07
N GLY A 697 -3.77 22.66 -73.55
CA GLY A 697 -4.32 22.95 -72.21
C GLY A 697 -3.97 21.93 -71.14
#